data_AF-A0A937N807-F1
#
_entry.id   AF-A0A937N807-F1
#
_cell.length_a   1.000
_cell.length_b   1.000
_cell.length_c   1.000
_cell.angle_alpha   90.00
_cell.angle_beta   90.00
_cell.angle_gamma   90.00
#
_symmetry.space_group_name_H-M   'P 1'
#
loop_
_entity.id
_entity.type
_entity.pdbx_description
1 polymer ?
#
loop_
_entity_poly.entity_id
_entity_poly.type
_entity_poly.pdbx_seq_one_letter_code
_entity_poly.pdbx_strand_id
1 'polypeptide(L)'
;MTTTADALAHGWTLHQAEDIAGAEQIYRQVLQTDANDANAWCYYGMACHDQDRLDEAVVAYRKAIQILPNFPVAFNNLGNTLRLQRRLDESIASFDHALKLKPDYVNAHKNKGTALVWEGHLDEALASYRRALEVAPDDGETHKNLGVILLLLGDFRNGWQEYGWRWKTNETSLPEYSQPLWDGSSLDGQTILLVVEQGLGDTVHFARYAAVLKEKYECRIIAACQKALLPLLGSCPGIDTLIAADEDPPAFDVFAPLLDVPGILNHDLDTFPANVPYLSASPDLIEQWKQELDAYRGLKVGIAWQGNPKHHADRMRSVPLSELAPLGKLKGIQLFSLQKGPGVDQLDAVGGRLDIIHLGDRLDEQSGAFMDTAAALKGLDLLIASDTAIAHVAGALGVPVWLALPHVPDWRWLLEREDTPWYPTMRLFRQTSVGDWSSVFQRMAEELCHQFPSVQPKRYDDYRVVTGGMNRLTRTRHGLMVYNRHDMYIGRSLDRYGEFSEGECDLFRQLVQPGSVVVEAGANYGAHTLMLSELVGEKGVVYAFEPQRVVFQTLCANMALNGRTNVHCRPEALGETPGAVFVPTLDHSTEQNFGGLGLGSYQSGEEVPVATVDSLGLTRCNLLKADVEGMELSVLKGAAKTIEEHRLILYVENDRREHSAALIEYIMSLGYDLYWHLPPLFNPANYFDNPTNEFGRIVSANMLCVHSSVKSSIAGLRRIENPASNWQAP
;
A
#
# COMPACT_ATOMS: atom_id res chain seq x y z
N MET A 1 -48.36 -10.66 -9.03
CA MET A 1 -47.17 -10.83 -8.19
C MET A 1 -46.02 -11.09 -9.14
N THR A 2 -45.01 -10.24 -9.16
CA THR A 2 -43.76 -10.47 -9.91
C THR A 2 -43.11 -11.72 -9.31
N THR A 3 -42.76 -12.70 -10.14
CA THR A 3 -42.12 -13.92 -9.61
C THR A 3 -40.69 -13.63 -9.18
N THR A 4 -40.09 -14.49 -8.35
CA THR A 4 -38.66 -14.37 -8.00
C THR A 4 -37.79 -14.35 -9.25
N ALA A 5 -38.11 -15.18 -10.25
CA ALA A 5 -37.37 -15.22 -11.52
C ALA A 5 -37.46 -13.88 -12.28
N ASP A 6 -38.65 -13.26 -12.34
CA ASP A 6 -38.83 -11.96 -12.99
C ASP A 6 -38.05 -10.85 -12.27
N ALA A 7 -38.02 -10.88 -10.93
CA ALA A 7 -37.25 -9.93 -10.14
C ALA A 7 -35.74 -10.09 -10.40
N LEU A 8 -35.22 -11.32 -10.37
CA LEU A 8 -33.80 -11.56 -10.66
C LEU A 8 -33.42 -11.21 -12.09
N ALA A 9 -34.30 -11.47 -13.06
CA ALA A 9 -34.10 -11.04 -14.45
C ALA A 9 -34.07 -9.51 -14.57
N HIS A 10 -34.94 -8.79 -13.87
CA HIS A 10 -34.90 -7.33 -13.84
C HIS A 10 -33.63 -6.80 -13.20
N GLY A 11 -33.22 -7.36 -12.05
CA GLY A 11 -31.95 -7.02 -11.41
C GLY A 11 -30.76 -7.27 -12.34
N TRP A 12 -30.75 -8.38 -13.06
CA TRP A 12 -29.72 -8.69 -14.06
C TRP A 12 -29.69 -7.68 -15.22
N THR A 13 -30.84 -7.22 -15.70
CA THR A 13 -30.89 -6.14 -16.72
C THR A 13 -30.29 -4.84 -16.20
N LEU A 14 -30.56 -4.46 -14.94
CA LEU A 14 -29.94 -3.28 -14.32
C LEU A 14 -28.43 -3.45 -14.20
N HIS A 15 -27.99 -4.65 -13.80
CA HIS A 15 -26.57 -5.00 -13.72
C HIS A 15 -25.87 -4.84 -15.07
N GLN A 16 -26.46 -5.38 -16.14
CA GLN A 16 -25.94 -5.22 -17.50
C GLN A 16 -25.93 -3.77 -18.00
N ALA A 17 -26.80 -2.92 -17.44
CA ALA A 17 -26.83 -1.48 -17.71
C ALA A 17 -25.90 -0.67 -16.79
N GLU A 18 -25.02 -1.34 -16.03
CA GLU A 18 -24.09 -0.76 -15.05
C GLU A 18 -24.76 -0.04 -13.86
N ASP A 19 -26.08 -0.20 -13.68
CA ASP A 19 -26.79 0.21 -12.46
C ASP A 19 -26.63 -0.87 -11.38
N ILE A 20 -25.41 -1.00 -10.87
CA ILE A 20 -25.04 -2.04 -9.89
C ILE A 20 -25.79 -1.83 -8.57
N ALA A 21 -26.01 -0.58 -8.15
CA ALA A 21 -26.74 -0.26 -6.93
C ALA A 21 -28.23 -0.61 -7.04
N GLY A 22 -28.87 -0.30 -8.17
CA GLY A 22 -30.24 -0.71 -8.46
C GLY A 22 -30.38 -2.24 -8.52
N ALA A 23 -29.45 -2.92 -9.18
CA ALA A 23 -29.40 -4.39 -9.23
C ALA A 23 -29.28 -5.00 -7.83
N GLU A 24 -28.37 -4.49 -6.99
CA GLU A 24 -28.18 -4.94 -5.61
C GLU A 24 -29.49 -4.84 -4.80
N GLN A 25 -30.21 -3.73 -4.93
CA GLN A 25 -31.47 -3.53 -4.21
C GLN A 25 -32.49 -4.61 -4.56
N ILE A 26 -32.60 -4.97 -5.84
CA ILE A 26 -33.49 -6.04 -6.30
C ILE A 26 -33.06 -7.40 -5.73
N TYR A 27 -31.77 -7.72 -5.78
CA TYR A 27 -31.26 -8.99 -5.22
C TYR A 27 -31.50 -9.08 -3.71
N ARG A 28 -31.29 -7.99 -2.96
CA ARG A 28 -31.61 -7.94 -1.52
C ARG A 28 -33.11 -8.11 -1.25
N GLN A 29 -33.98 -7.52 -2.07
CA GLN A 29 -35.43 -7.69 -1.90
C GLN A 29 -35.88 -9.13 -2.11
N VAL A 30 -35.27 -9.84 -3.09
CA VAL A 30 -35.48 -11.28 -3.26
C VAL A 30 -35.03 -12.02 -2.01
N LEU A 31 -33.83 -11.74 -1.50
CA LEU A 31 -33.30 -12.39 -0.29
C LEU A 31 -34.10 -12.11 0.99
N GLN A 32 -34.80 -10.97 1.07
CA GLN A 32 -35.74 -10.68 2.15
C GLN A 32 -37.00 -11.57 2.08
N THR A 33 -37.41 -11.95 0.88
CA THR A 33 -38.60 -12.77 0.63
C THR A 33 -38.29 -14.26 0.70
N ASP A 34 -37.14 -14.66 0.13
CA ASP A 34 -36.61 -16.01 0.15
C ASP A 34 -35.09 -15.98 0.43
N ALA A 35 -34.74 -16.17 1.70
CA ALA A 35 -33.34 -16.19 2.15
C ALA A 35 -32.56 -17.42 1.66
N ASN A 36 -33.23 -18.40 1.06
CA ASN A 36 -32.64 -19.64 0.54
C ASN A 36 -32.57 -19.66 -1.00
N ASP A 37 -32.72 -18.53 -1.68
CA ASP A 37 -32.52 -18.47 -3.13
C ASP A 37 -31.01 -18.37 -3.46
N ALA A 38 -30.44 -19.45 -4.00
CA ALA A 38 -29.01 -19.50 -4.36
C ALA A 38 -28.63 -18.51 -5.46
N ASN A 39 -29.51 -18.26 -6.43
CA ASN A 39 -29.24 -17.34 -7.54
C ASN A 39 -29.21 -15.89 -7.03
N ALA A 40 -30.14 -15.52 -6.14
CA ALA A 40 -30.18 -14.21 -5.52
C ALA A 40 -28.90 -13.95 -4.71
N TRP A 41 -28.41 -14.93 -3.94
CA TRP A 41 -27.11 -14.83 -3.25
C TRP A 41 -25.94 -14.69 -4.23
N CYS A 42 -25.94 -15.44 -5.33
CA CYS A 42 -24.90 -15.34 -6.34
C CYS A 42 -24.87 -13.96 -7.01
N TYR A 43 -26.03 -13.43 -7.41
CA TYR A 43 -26.12 -12.10 -8.03
C TYR A 43 -25.83 -10.97 -7.03
N TYR A 44 -26.27 -11.08 -5.78
CA TYR A 44 -25.87 -10.17 -4.71
C TYR A 44 -24.34 -10.17 -4.51
N GLY A 45 -23.72 -11.35 -4.56
CA GLY A 45 -22.26 -11.47 -4.53
C GLY A 45 -21.58 -10.77 -5.71
N MET A 46 -22.14 -10.87 -6.93
CA MET A 46 -21.62 -10.15 -8.10
C MET A 46 -21.73 -8.64 -7.95
N ALA A 47 -22.87 -8.13 -7.48
CA ALA A 47 -23.03 -6.70 -7.22
C ALA A 47 -22.07 -6.20 -6.14
N CYS A 48 -21.78 -7.00 -5.10
CA CYS A 48 -20.77 -6.67 -4.10
C CYS A 48 -19.36 -6.68 -4.70
N HIS A 49 -19.03 -7.66 -5.54
CA HIS A 49 -17.74 -7.76 -6.22
C HIS A 49 -17.46 -6.53 -7.09
N ASP A 50 -18.42 -6.13 -7.91
CA ASP A 50 -18.27 -5.00 -8.83
C ASP A 50 -18.22 -3.64 -8.11
N GLN A 51 -18.68 -3.59 -6.86
CA GLN A 51 -18.52 -2.45 -5.94
C GLN A 51 -17.28 -2.56 -5.05
N ASP A 52 -16.35 -3.48 -5.33
CA ASP A 52 -15.13 -3.76 -4.55
C ASP A 52 -15.38 -4.15 -3.07
N ARG A 53 -16.61 -4.56 -2.74
CA ARG A 53 -17.01 -5.11 -1.42
C ARG A 53 -16.70 -6.60 -1.35
N LEU A 54 -15.41 -6.93 -1.50
CA LEU A 54 -14.94 -8.30 -1.74
C LEU A 54 -15.27 -9.28 -0.59
N ASP A 55 -15.19 -8.85 0.68
CA ASP A 55 -15.54 -9.71 1.81
C ASP A 55 -17.02 -10.10 1.81
N GLU A 56 -17.90 -9.15 1.53
CA GLU A 56 -19.34 -9.40 1.41
C GLU A 56 -19.65 -10.31 0.23
N ALA A 57 -18.94 -10.13 -0.90
CA ALA A 57 -19.06 -10.99 -2.06
C ALA A 57 -18.66 -12.44 -1.74
N VAL A 58 -17.54 -12.66 -1.04
CA VAL A 58 -17.12 -14.01 -0.60
C VAL A 58 -18.18 -14.65 0.29
N VAL A 59 -18.74 -13.92 1.26
CA VAL A 59 -19.81 -14.42 2.12
C VAL A 59 -21.04 -14.80 1.31
N ALA A 60 -21.46 -13.96 0.36
CA ALA A 60 -22.61 -14.20 -0.50
C ALA A 60 -22.44 -15.43 -1.40
N TYR A 61 -21.28 -15.59 -2.05
CA TYR A 61 -21.02 -16.77 -2.87
C TYR A 61 -20.96 -18.06 -2.04
N ARG A 62 -20.34 -18.02 -0.86
CA ARG A 62 -20.34 -19.18 0.06
C ARG A 62 -21.75 -19.55 0.50
N LYS A 63 -22.66 -18.58 0.68
CA LYS A 63 -24.08 -18.82 0.93
C LYS A 63 -24.77 -19.48 -0.26
N ALA A 64 -24.56 -18.96 -1.48
CA ALA A 64 -25.10 -19.57 -2.69
C ALA A 64 -24.67 -21.04 -2.85
N ILE A 65 -23.38 -21.34 -2.61
CA ILE A 65 -22.81 -22.69 -2.67
C ILE A 65 -23.36 -23.59 -1.56
N GLN A 66 -23.56 -23.07 -0.35
CA GLN A 66 -24.15 -23.81 0.77
C GLN A 66 -25.58 -24.27 0.44
N ILE A 67 -26.36 -23.41 -0.22
CA ILE A 67 -27.75 -23.68 -0.62
C ILE A 67 -27.78 -24.63 -1.82
N LEU A 68 -26.94 -24.38 -2.84
CA LEU A 68 -26.84 -25.18 -4.06
C LEU A 68 -25.38 -25.63 -4.29
N PRO A 69 -24.99 -26.81 -3.79
CA PRO A 69 -23.60 -27.30 -3.92
C PRO A 69 -23.15 -27.58 -5.37
N ASN A 70 -24.09 -27.81 -6.29
CA ASN A 70 -23.81 -28.05 -7.71
C ASN A 70 -23.95 -26.76 -8.54
N PHE A 71 -23.33 -25.67 -8.07
CA PHE A 71 -23.46 -24.35 -8.71
C PHE A 71 -22.11 -23.84 -9.25
N PRO A 72 -21.68 -24.26 -10.45
CA PRO A 72 -20.35 -23.94 -10.98
C PRO A 72 -20.09 -22.44 -11.14
N VAL A 73 -21.13 -21.65 -11.47
CA VAL A 73 -21.03 -20.18 -11.61
C VAL A 73 -20.63 -19.53 -10.28
N ALA A 74 -21.24 -19.95 -9.16
CA ALA A 74 -20.91 -19.41 -7.85
C ALA A 74 -19.47 -19.74 -7.42
N PHE A 75 -18.98 -20.95 -7.74
CA PHE A 75 -17.58 -21.32 -7.51
C PHE A 75 -16.60 -20.50 -8.36
N ASN A 76 -16.90 -20.28 -9.65
CA ASN A 76 -16.08 -19.42 -10.50
C ASN A 76 -16.02 -17.98 -9.96
N ASN A 77 -17.15 -17.42 -9.54
CA ASN A 77 -17.21 -16.05 -9.04
C ASN A 77 -16.56 -15.91 -7.66
N LEU A 78 -16.69 -16.94 -6.80
CA LEU A 78 -15.93 -17.04 -5.55
C LEU A 78 -14.42 -17.04 -5.83
N GLY A 79 -13.97 -17.87 -6.78
CA GLY A 79 -12.56 -17.93 -7.19
C GLY A 79 -12.03 -16.57 -7.63
N ASN A 80 -12.74 -15.88 -8.53
CA ASN A 80 -12.36 -14.54 -8.97
C ASN A 80 -12.24 -13.53 -7.81
N THR A 81 -13.18 -13.57 -6.86
CA THR A 81 -13.17 -12.68 -5.71
C THR A 81 -11.99 -12.99 -4.77
N LEU A 82 -11.74 -14.27 -4.51
CA LEU A 82 -10.60 -14.72 -3.69
C LEU A 82 -9.27 -14.34 -4.32
N ARG A 83 -9.15 -14.43 -5.66
CA ARG A 83 -7.97 -13.95 -6.40
C ARG A 83 -7.72 -12.46 -6.15
N LEU A 84 -8.75 -11.62 -6.23
CA LEU A 84 -8.62 -10.18 -5.92
C LEU A 84 -8.24 -9.91 -4.45
N GLN A 85 -8.62 -10.80 -3.53
CA GLN A 85 -8.17 -10.78 -2.13
C GLN A 85 -6.77 -11.40 -1.91
N ARG A 86 -6.07 -11.80 -2.97
CA ARG A 86 -4.76 -12.51 -2.93
C ARG A 86 -4.79 -13.86 -2.18
N ARG A 87 -5.96 -14.47 -2.04
CA ARG A 87 -6.14 -15.83 -1.49
C ARG A 87 -6.06 -16.86 -2.61
N LEU A 88 -4.88 -16.96 -3.23
CA LEU A 88 -4.68 -17.65 -4.51
C LEU A 88 -4.98 -19.16 -4.42
N ASP A 89 -4.56 -19.85 -3.37
CA ASP A 89 -4.82 -21.28 -3.17
C ASP A 89 -6.34 -21.56 -3.10
N GLU A 90 -7.07 -20.78 -2.32
CA GLU A 90 -8.53 -20.92 -2.21
C GLU A 90 -9.24 -20.55 -3.53
N SER A 91 -8.68 -19.59 -4.27
CA SER A 91 -9.17 -19.22 -5.59
C SER A 91 -9.04 -20.38 -6.59
N ILE A 92 -7.86 -20.98 -6.68
CA ILE A 92 -7.58 -22.12 -7.57
C ILE A 92 -8.46 -23.31 -7.21
N ALA A 93 -8.57 -23.64 -5.91
CA ALA A 93 -9.46 -24.69 -5.44
C ALA A 93 -10.93 -24.43 -5.82
N SER A 94 -11.38 -23.17 -5.77
CA SER A 94 -12.74 -22.80 -6.19
C SER A 94 -12.95 -23.02 -7.69
N PHE A 95 -11.97 -22.68 -8.54
CA PHE A 95 -12.04 -22.98 -9.96
C PHE A 95 -12.02 -24.47 -10.25
N ASP A 96 -11.19 -25.26 -9.56
CA ASP A 96 -11.17 -26.71 -9.67
C ASP A 96 -12.52 -27.34 -9.33
N HIS A 97 -13.19 -26.83 -8.29
CA HIS A 97 -14.56 -27.23 -7.98
C HIS A 97 -15.54 -26.89 -9.10
N ALA A 98 -15.47 -25.68 -9.67
CA ALA A 98 -16.30 -25.30 -10.81
C ALA A 98 -16.07 -26.24 -12.02
N LEU A 99 -14.82 -26.58 -12.31
CA LEU A 99 -14.42 -27.46 -13.41
C LEU A 99 -14.80 -28.93 -13.17
N LYS A 100 -14.80 -29.39 -11.91
CA LYS A 100 -15.31 -30.71 -11.55
C LYS A 100 -16.82 -30.84 -11.83
N LEU A 101 -17.57 -29.77 -11.58
CA LEU A 101 -19.01 -29.72 -11.85
C LEU A 101 -19.31 -29.52 -13.34
N LYS A 102 -18.50 -28.71 -14.04
CA LYS A 102 -18.63 -28.41 -15.46
C LYS A 102 -17.25 -28.40 -16.15
N PRO A 103 -16.78 -29.55 -16.70
CA PRO A 103 -15.43 -29.68 -17.26
C PRO A 103 -15.12 -28.81 -18.48
N ASP A 104 -16.14 -28.37 -19.21
CA ASP A 104 -16.07 -27.51 -20.39
C ASP A 104 -16.34 -26.03 -20.06
N TYR A 105 -16.23 -25.63 -18.78
CA TYR A 105 -16.48 -24.25 -18.37
C TYR A 105 -15.32 -23.33 -18.72
N VAL A 106 -15.37 -22.74 -19.93
CA VAL A 106 -14.36 -21.82 -20.50
C VAL A 106 -13.91 -20.76 -19.49
N ASN A 107 -14.85 -20.04 -18.86
CA ASN A 107 -14.51 -18.99 -17.89
C ASN A 107 -13.73 -19.52 -16.68
N ALA A 108 -14.04 -20.72 -16.19
CA ALA A 108 -13.31 -21.29 -15.05
C ALA A 108 -11.89 -21.70 -15.43
N HIS A 109 -11.67 -22.28 -16.63
CA HIS A 109 -10.32 -22.56 -17.14
C HIS A 109 -9.50 -21.28 -17.32
N LYS A 110 -10.08 -20.26 -17.98
CA LYS A 110 -9.44 -18.95 -18.16
C LYS A 110 -9.08 -18.30 -16.83
N ASN A 111 -10.03 -18.22 -15.90
CA ASN A 111 -9.81 -17.55 -14.61
C ASN A 111 -8.85 -18.34 -13.71
N LYS A 112 -8.85 -19.68 -13.79
CA LYS A 112 -7.83 -20.53 -13.16
C LYS A 112 -6.45 -20.21 -13.71
N GLY A 113 -6.31 -20.10 -15.04
CA GLY A 113 -5.06 -19.70 -15.68
C GLY A 113 -4.53 -18.38 -15.12
N THR A 114 -5.38 -17.36 -15.00
CA THR A 114 -4.98 -16.06 -14.44
C THR A 114 -4.59 -16.15 -12.96
N ALA A 115 -5.27 -16.98 -12.17
CA ALA A 115 -4.88 -17.20 -10.76
C ALA A 115 -3.52 -17.89 -10.65
N LEU A 116 -3.26 -18.90 -11.48
CA LEU A 116 -1.98 -19.61 -11.55
C LEU A 116 -0.84 -18.68 -11.99
N VAL A 117 -1.09 -17.74 -12.92
CA VAL A 117 -0.13 -16.68 -13.26
C VAL A 117 0.22 -15.84 -12.05
N TRP A 118 -0.75 -15.44 -11.24
CA TRP A 118 -0.48 -14.60 -10.05
C TRP A 118 0.33 -15.34 -8.98
N GLU A 119 0.23 -16.67 -8.94
CA GLU A 119 0.98 -17.54 -8.03
C GLU A 119 2.38 -17.89 -8.55
N GLY A 120 2.63 -17.75 -9.86
CA GLY A 120 3.90 -18.13 -10.50
C GLY A 120 3.87 -19.50 -11.19
N HIS A 121 2.73 -20.20 -11.22
CA HIS A 121 2.56 -21.51 -11.83
C HIS A 121 2.27 -21.40 -13.35
N LEU A 122 3.24 -20.90 -14.12
CA LEU A 122 3.05 -20.52 -15.53
C LEU A 122 2.74 -21.69 -16.47
N ASP A 123 3.35 -22.86 -16.28
CA ASP A 123 3.08 -24.04 -17.11
C ASP A 123 1.64 -24.53 -16.95
N GLU A 124 1.13 -24.55 -15.73
CA GLU A 124 -0.27 -24.90 -15.43
C GLU A 124 -1.24 -23.83 -15.96
N ALA A 125 -0.84 -22.56 -15.94
CA ALA A 125 -1.61 -21.48 -16.53
C ALA A 125 -1.75 -21.66 -18.05
N LEU A 126 -0.65 -21.95 -18.76
CA LEU A 126 -0.68 -22.25 -20.19
C LEU A 126 -1.58 -23.44 -20.51
N ALA A 127 -1.50 -24.52 -19.72
CA ALA A 127 -2.38 -25.68 -19.88
C ALA A 127 -3.87 -25.31 -19.70
N SER A 128 -4.17 -24.46 -18.71
CA SER A 128 -5.53 -23.98 -18.45
C SER A 128 -6.06 -23.11 -19.60
N TYR A 129 -5.26 -22.19 -20.12
CA TYR A 129 -5.64 -21.37 -21.28
C TYR A 129 -5.84 -22.22 -22.54
N ARG A 130 -4.94 -23.16 -22.84
CA ARG A 130 -5.11 -24.09 -23.97
C ARG A 130 -6.40 -24.90 -23.85
N ARG A 131 -6.74 -25.36 -22.64
CA ARG A 131 -8.00 -26.09 -22.40
C ARG A 131 -9.24 -25.21 -22.59
N ALA A 132 -9.18 -23.93 -22.23
CA ALA A 132 -10.25 -22.98 -22.55
C ALA A 132 -10.41 -22.80 -24.08
N LEU A 133 -9.31 -22.68 -24.82
CA LEU A 133 -9.32 -22.54 -26.29
C LEU A 133 -9.74 -23.81 -27.03
N GLU A 134 -9.52 -25.00 -26.47
CA GLU A 134 -10.06 -26.25 -27.03
C GLU A 134 -11.61 -26.25 -27.03
N VAL A 135 -12.23 -25.54 -26.09
CA VAL A 135 -13.70 -25.44 -25.97
C VAL A 135 -14.23 -24.21 -26.71
N ALA A 136 -13.53 -23.09 -26.65
CA ALA A 136 -13.87 -21.83 -27.32
C ALA A 136 -12.67 -21.30 -28.13
N PRO A 137 -12.45 -21.80 -29.37
CA PRO A 137 -11.28 -21.45 -30.17
C PRO A 137 -11.20 -19.99 -30.63
N ASP A 138 -12.25 -19.20 -30.42
CA ASP A 138 -12.32 -17.79 -30.82
C ASP A 138 -12.37 -16.83 -29.60
N ASP A 139 -12.11 -17.30 -28.37
CA ASP A 139 -12.15 -16.47 -27.17
C ASP A 139 -10.94 -15.52 -27.12
N GLY A 140 -11.14 -14.27 -27.57
CA GLY A 140 -10.07 -13.26 -27.68
C GLY A 140 -9.36 -12.94 -26.37
N GLU A 141 -10.07 -12.97 -25.23
CA GLU A 141 -9.49 -12.73 -23.90
C GLU A 141 -8.49 -13.84 -23.53
N THR A 142 -8.82 -15.11 -23.81
CA THR A 142 -7.92 -16.24 -23.55
C THR A 142 -6.70 -16.21 -24.48
N HIS A 143 -6.87 -15.89 -25.76
CA HIS A 143 -5.74 -15.70 -26.68
C HIS A 143 -4.81 -14.55 -26.24
N LYS A 144 -5.37 -13.39 -25.85
CA LYS A 144 -4.60 -12.26 -25.30
C LYS A 144 -3.76 -12.70 -24.10
N ASN A 145 -4.39 -13.38 -23.13
CA ASN A 145 -3.71 -13.83 -21.91
C ASN A 145 -2.64 -14.88 -22.22
N LEU A 146 -2.91 -15.82 -23.13
CA LEU A 146 -1.92 -16.78 -23.61
C LEU A 146 -0.72 -16.06 -24.25
N GLY A 147 -0.98 -15.09 -25.12
CA GLY A 147 0.05 -14.28 -25.77
C GLY A 147 0.95 -13.55 -24.77
N VAL A 148 0.37 -12.91 -23.75
CA VAL A 148 1.13 -12.26 -22.67
C VAL A 148 2.07 -13.24 -21.97
N ILE A 149 1.61 -14.45 -21.65
CA ILE A 149 2.46 -15.44 -20.96
C ILE A 149 3.53 -16.02 -21.89
N LEU A 150 3.22 -16.25 -23.16
CA LEU A 150 4.22 -16.67 -24.14
C LEU A 150 5.32 -15.61 -24.32
N LEU A 151 4.94 -14.33 -24.42
CA LEU A 151 5.91 -13.21 -24.45
C LEU A 151 6.76 -13.17 -23.18
N LEU A 152 6.15 -13.35 -22.00
CA LEU A 152 6.86 -13.37 -20.71
C LEU A 152 7.88 -14.51 -20.63
N LEU A 153 7.56 -15.66 -21.20
CA LEU A 153 8.43 -16.84 -21.28
C LEU A 153 9.48 -16.76 -22.40
N GLY A 154 9.46 -15.70 -23.20
CA GLY A 154 10.38 -15.50 -24.32
C GLY A 154 10.02 -16.25 -25.60
N ASP A 155 8.83 -16.86 -25.70
CA ASP A 155 8.30 -17.39 -26.97
C ASP A 155 7.65 -16.24 -27.76
N PHE A 156 8.48 -15.32 -28.25
CA PHE A 156 8.00 -14.10 -28.90
C PHE A 156 7.22 -14.38 -30.19
N ARG A 157 7.65 -15.39 -30.95
CA ARG A 157 7.00 -15.73 -32.23
C ARG A 157 5.53 -16.09 -32.02
N ASN A 158 5.24 -17.03 -31.11
CA ASN A 158 3.86 -17.40 -30.82
C ASN A 158 3.17 -16.33 -29.96
N GLY A 159 3.92 -15.68 -29.06
CA GLY A 159 3.42 -14.63 -28.19
C GLY A 159 2.81 -13.46 -28.95
N TRP A 160 3.49 -12.93 -29.98
CA TRP A 160 2.95 -11.85 -30.80
C TRP A 160 1.70 -12.25 -31.58
N GLN A 161 1.66 -13.47 -32.13
CA GLN A 161 0.49 -13.99 -32.83
C GLN A 161 -0.73 -14.05 -31.90
N GLU A 162 -0.56 -14.63 -30.73
CA GLU A 162 -1.62 -14.80 -29.73
C GLU A 162 -2.05 -13.43 -29.14
N TYR A 163 -1.10 -12.54 -28.89
CA TYR A 163 -1.36 -11.19 -28.39
C TYR A 163 -2.10 -10.31 -29.40
N GLY A 164 -2.00 -10.60 -30.71
CA GLY A 164 -2.81 -9.96 -31.76
C GLY A 164 -4.32 -10.10 -31.55
N TRP A 165 -4.79 -11.09 -30.79
CA TRP A 165 -6.21 -11.26 -30.47
C TRP A 165 -6.78 -10.24 -29.50
N ARG A 166 -5.93 -9.35 -28.92
CA ARG A 166 -6.40 -8.23 -28.10
C ARG A 166 -7.44 -7.36 -28.83
N TRP A 167 -7.36 -7.28 -30.15
CA TRP A 167 -8.33 -6.58 -31.01
C TRP A 167 -9.72 -7.21 -31.06
N LYS A 168 -9.87 -8.45 -30.58
CA LYS A 168 -11.17 -9.15 -30.45
C LYS A 168 -11.72 -9.13 -29.02
N THR A 169 -11.12 -8.34 -28.13
CA THR A 169 -11.61 -8.13 -26.77
C THR A 169 -12.49 -6.89 -26.69
N ASN A 170 -13.24 -6.74 -25.59
CA ASN A 170 -14.06 -5.55 -25.36
C ASN A 170 -13.24 -4.36 -24.83
N GLU A 171 -11.93 -4.52 -24.60
CA GLU A 171 -11.08 -3.51 -23.98
C GLU A 171 -10.54 -2.48 -24.99
N THR A 172 -10.39 -2.86 -26.26
CA THR A 172 -9.71 -2.03 -27.26
C THR A 172 -10.28 -2.27 -28.64
N SER A 173 -10.51 -1.20 -29.38
CA SER A 173 -10.96 -1.25 -30.78
C SER A 173 -9.85 -0.78 -31.70
N LEU A 174 -9.66 -1.48 -32.80
CA LEU A 174 -8.74 -1.04 -33.85
C LEU A 174 -9.31 0.22 -34.54
N PRO A 175 -8.50 1.27 -34.76
CA PRO A 175 -8.94 2.42 -35.53
C PRO A 175 -9.38 2.03 -36.95
N GLU A 176 -10.48 2.61 -37.41
CA GLU A 176 -11.01 2.38 -38.76
C GLU A 176 -10.46 3.41 -39.75
N TYR A 177 -9.66 2.93 -40.70
CA TYR A 177 -9.19 3.72 -41.84
C TYR A 177 -9.48 3.00 -43.16
N SER A 178 -9.51 3.76 -44.25
CA SER A 178 -9.69 3.21 -45.60
C SER A 178 -8.43 2.54 -46.17
N GLN A 179 -7.27 2.95 -45.65
CA GLN A 179 -5.95 2.41 -45.92
C GLN A 179 -5.79 1.05 -45.24
N PRO A 180 -4.99 0.13 -45.80
CA PRO A 180 -4.76 -1.18 -45.18
C PRO A 180 -3.82 -1.10 -43.96
N LEU A 181 -3.96 -2.10 -43.09
CA LEU A 181 -2.95 -2.41 -42.08
C LEU A 181 -1.63 -2.80 -42.77
N TRP A 182 -0.52 -2.34 -42.21
CA TRP A 182 0.81 -2.74 -42.66
C TRP A 182 1.08 -4.19 -42.26
N ASP A 183 1.52 -5.00 -43.22
CA ASP A 183 1.73 -6.44 -43.12
C ASP A 183 3.22 -6.85 -43.08
N GLY A 184 4.12 -5.87 -43.01
CA GLY A 184 5.56 -6.09 -43.08
C GLY A 184 6.17 -5.97 -44.49
N SER A 185 5.35 -5.68 -45.51
CA SER A 185 5.83 -5.31 -46.84
C SER A 185 6.73 -4.06 -46.83
N SER A 186 7.51 -3.86 -47.91
CA SER A 186 8.42 -2.71 -47.96
C SER A 186 7.67 -1.38 -47.86
N LEU A 187 8.21 -0.46 -47.06
CA LEU A 187 7.71 0.91 -46.90
C LEU A 187 8.46 1.92 -47.78
N ASP A 188 9.36 1.50 -48.67
CA ASP A 188 10.13 2.41 -49.52
C ASP A 188 9.19 3.27 -50.40
N GLY A 189 9.32 4.59 -50.26
CA GLY A 189 8.47 5.57 -50.92
C GLY A 189 7.05 5.69 -50.36
N GLN A 190 6.70 4.96 -49.30
CA GLN A 190 5.38 4.99 -48.68
C GLN A 190 5.35 5.89 -47.44
N THR A 191 4.14 6.31 -47.07
CA THR A 191 3.83 6.97 -45.80
C THR A 191 3.09 6.02 -44.88
N ILE A 192 3.66 5.72 -43.72
CA ILE A 192 3.04 4.91 -42.67
C ILE A 192 2.51 5.78 -41.53
N LEU A 193 1.29 5.49 -41.08
CA LEU A 193 0.72 6.03 -39.84
C LEU A 193 0.91 5.03 -38.69
N LEU A 194 1.68 5.40 -37.68
CA LEU A 194 1.79 4.66 -36.43
C LEU A 194 0.73 5.16 -35.44
N VAL A 195 -0.14 4.25 -34.99
CA VAL A 195 -1.24 4.59 -34.08
C VAL A 195 -1.00 4.06 -32.67
N VAL A 196 -1.34 4.87 -31.68
CA VAL A 196 -1.34 4.48 -30.28
C VAL A 196 -2.58 3.64 -29.94
N GLU A 197 -2.44 2.73 -28.98
CA GLU A 197 -3.53 1.85 -28.54
C GLU A 197 -3.72 1.77 -27.02
N GLN A 198 -2.65 1.89 -26.22
CA GLN A 198 -2.68 1.60 -24.78
C GLN A 198 -2.18 2.80 -23.94
N GLY A 199 -1.52 2.54 -22.82
CA GLY A 199 -1.12 3.54 -21.85
C GLY A 199 0.02 4.43 -22.33
N LEU A 200 0.29 5.50 -21.59
CA LEU A 200 1.38 6.43 -21.90
C LEU A 200 2.76 5.74 -21.92
N GLY A 201 2.96 4.76 -21.03
CA GLY A 201 4.19 3.98 -20.96
C GLY A 201 4.45 3.18 -22.23
N ASP A 202 3.40 2.60 -22.82
CA ASP A 202 3.50 1.84 -24.07
C ASP A 202 3.85 2.75 -25.24
N THR A 203 3.21 3.92 -25.34
CA THR A 203 3.56 4.91 -26.36
C THR A 203 5.02 5.30 -26.27
N VAL A 204 5.51 5.63 -25.07
CA VAL A 204 6.90 6.00 -24.83
C VAL A 204 7.84 4.85 -25.16
N HIS A 205 7.48 3.61 -24.80
CA HIS A 205 8.28 2.43 -25.10
C HIS A 205 8.41 2.22 -26.61
N PHE A 206 7.29 2.09 -27.32
CA PHE A 206 7.25 1.65 -28.71
C PHE A 206 7.48 2.75 -29.74
N ALA A 207 7.44 4.05 -29.37
CA ALA A 207 7.78 5.15 -30.28
C ALA A 207 9.18 5.00 -30.92
N ARG A 208 10.11 4.31 -30.24
CA ARG A 208 11.45 3.98 -30.78
C ARG A 208 11.43 3.27 -32.14
N TYR A 209 10.35 2.55 -32.44
CA TYR A 209 10.24 1.82 -33.70
C TYR A 209 10.14 2.74 -34.92
N ALA A 210 9.84 4.03 -34.74
CA ALA A 210 9.97 5.00 -35.83
C ALA A 210 11.40 5.05 -36.39
N ALA A 211 12.43 5.06 -35.51
CA ALA A 211 13.82 5.02 -35.94
C ALA A 211 14.18 3.68 -36.60
N VAL A 212 13.71 2.56 -36.05
CA VAL A 212 13.94 1.21 -36.63
C VAL A 212 13.38 1.11 -38.04
N LEU A 213 12.18 1.65 -38.28
CA LEU A 213 11.58 1.65 -39.61
C LEU A 213 12.38 2.53 -40.59
N LYS A 214 12.90 3.68 -40.14
CA LYS A 214 13.78 4.55 -40.96
C LYS A 214 15.13 3.95 -41.27
N GLU A 215 15.66 3.10 -40.41
CA GLU A 215 16.90 2.36 -40.69
C GLU A 215 16.69 1.29 -41.76
N LYS A 216 15.47 0.74 -41.86
CA LYS A 216 15.14 -0.36 -42.77
C LYS A 216 14.55 0.11 -44.11
N TYR A 217 13.86 1.24 -44.14
CA TYR A 217 13.08 1.70 -45.30
C TYR A 217 13.24 3.21 -45.54
N GLU A 218 13.19 3.60 -46.82
CA GLU A 218 13.07 5.00 -47.23
C GLU A 218 11.60 5.44 -47.20
N CYS A 219 11.02 5.57 -46.00
CA CYS A 219 9.60 5.87 -45.80
C CYS A 219 9.37 7.22 -45.12
N ARG A 220 8.12 7.71 -45.14
CA ARG A 220 7.64 8.81 -44.28
C ARG A 220 6.83 8.24 -43.13
N ILE A 221 7.06 8.72 -41.92
CA ILE A 221 6.38 8.25 -40.70
C ILE A 221 5.58 9.37 -40.07
N ILE A 222 4.27 9.12 -39.91
CA ILE A 222 3.36 9.92 -39.11
C ILE A 222 3.07 9.13 -37.83
N ALA A 223 3.17 9.75 -36.66
CA ALA A 223 2.83 9.12 -35.39
C ALA A 223 1.65 9.86 -34.74
N ALA A 224 0.60 9.11 -34.40
CA ALA A 224 -0.54 9.59 -33.65
C ALA A 224 -0.42 9.13 -32.19
N CYS A 225 -0.39 10.08 -31.24
CA CYS A 225 -0.18 9.79 -29.82
C CYS A 225 -1.16 10.53 -28.92
N GLN A 226 -1.24 10.16 -27.65
CA GLN A 226 -2.04 10.90 -26.68
C GLN A 226 -1.53 12.35 -26.62
N LYS A 227 -2.42 13.34 -26.69
CA LYS A 227 -2.10 14.77 -26.73
C LYS A 227 -1.08 15.21 -25.67
N ALA A 228 -1.16 14.61 -24.49
CA ALA A 228 -0.26 14.91 -23.38
C ALA A 228 1.22 14.57 -23.66
N LEU A 229 1.51 13.63 -24.57
CA LEU A 229 2.87 13.20 -24.92
C LEU A 229 3.46 13.96 -26.11
N LEU A 230 2.69 14.81 -26.80
CA LEU A 230 3.18 15.57 -27.96
C LEU A 230 4.51 16.31 -27.69
N PRO A 231 4.68 17.03 -26.57
CA PRO A 231 5.93 17.74 -26.30
C PRO A 231 7.13 16.80 -26.16
N LEU A 232 6.97 15.67 -25.47
CA LEU A 232 8.06 14.73 -25.22
C LEU A 232 8.43 13.95 -26.50
N LEU A 233 7.44 13.41 -27.21
CA LEU A 233 7.66 12.63 -28.42
C LEU A 233 8.13 13.46 -29.62
N GLY A 234 8.02 14.80 -29.56
CA GLY A 234 8.62 15.68 -30.56
C GLY A 234 10.13 15.55 -30.70
N SER A 235 10.81 14.96 -29.70
CA SER A 235 12.24 14.64 -29.76
C SER A 235 12.56 13.24 -30.30
N CYS A 236 11.55 12.41 -30.57
CA CYS A 236 11.74 11.02 -30.94
C CYS A 236 12.32 10.90 -32.36
N PRO A 237 13.46 10.22 -32.56
CA PRO A 237 14.06 10.06 -33.86
C PRO A 237 13.16 9.24 -34.80
N GLY A 238 13.15 9.61 -36.08
CA GLY A 238 12.45 8.92 -37.15
C GLY A 238 10.99 9.32 -37.37
N ILE A 239 10.37 10.07 -36.45
CA ILE A 239 9.02 10.62 -36.63
C ILE A 239 9.11 11.89 -37.47
N ASP A 240 8.51 11.91 -38.68
CA ASP A 240 8.49 13.11 -39.54
C ASP A 240 7.33 14.04 -39.22
N THR A 241 6.23 13.49 -38.70
CA THR A 241 5.03 14.24 -38.34
C THR A 241 4.39 13.60 -37.11
N LEU A 242 4.15 14.41 -36.09
CA LEU A 242 3.52 13.98 -34.84
C LEU A 242 2.18 14.71 -34.69
N ILE A 243 1.12 13.95 -34.42
CA ILE A 243 -0.26 14.45 -34.27
C ILE A 243 -0.91 13.90 -33.01
N ALA A 244 -1.96 14.55 -32.54
CA ALA A 244 -2.78 13.99 -31.47
C ALA A 244 -3.65 12.84 -32.03
N ALA A 245 -3.90 11.81 -31.21
CA ALA A 245 -4.66 10.63 -31.61
C ALA A 245 -6.14 10.94 -31.96
N ASP A 246 -6.66 12.08 -31.52
CA ASP A 246 -8.00 12.59 -31.82
C ASP A 246 -8.02 13.56 -33.02
N GLU A 247 -6.90 13.79 -33.70
CA GLU A 247 -6.80 14.60 -34.92
C GLU A 247 -6.84 13.74 -36.18
N ASP A 248 -7.39 14.30 -37.26
CA ASP A 248 -7.36 13.66 -38.58
C ASP A 248 -5.91 13.58 -39.09
N PRO A 249 -5.40 12.38 -39.42
CA PRO A 249 -4.05 12.24 -39.94
C PRO A 249 -3.92 12.86 -41.35
N PRO A 250 -2.76 13.46 -41.67
CA PRO A 250 -2.40 13.76 -43.06
C PRO A 250 -2.43 12.50 -43.93
N ALA A 251 -2.48 12.64 -45.26
CA ALA A 251 -2.52 11.49 -46.16
C ALA A 251 -1.39 10.47 -45.90
N PHE A 252 -1.77 9.20 -45.81
CA PHE A 252 -0.89 8.05 -45.59
C PHE A 252 -1.33 6.87 -46.48
N ASP A 253 -0.43 5.90 -46.68
CA ASP A 253 -0.63 4.74 -47.55
C ASP A 253 -1.02 3.50 -46.75
N VAL A 254 -0.39 3.27 -45.60
CA VAL A 254 -0.63 2.13 -44.69
C VAL A 254 -0.58 2.59 -43.23
N PHE A 255 -1.16 1.82 -42.30
CA PHE A 255 -1.06 2.12 -40.87
C PHE A 255 -0.74 0.88 -40.03
N ALA A 256 -0.14 1.09 -38.85
CA ALA A 256 0.17 0.03 -37.90
C ALA A 256 -0.02 0.50 -36.46
N PRO A 257 -0.69 -0.28 -35.60
CA PRO A 257 -0.61 -0.08 -34.15
C PRO A 257 0.82 -0.25 -33.65
N LEU A 258 1.27 0.63 -32.76
CA LEU A 258 2.65 0.64 -32.26
C LEU A 258 3.11 -0.71 -31.68
N LEU A 259 2.21 -1.42 -30.99
CA LEU A 259 2.53 -2.69 -30.32
C LEU A 259 2.56 -3.89 -31.28
N ASP A 260 2.04 -3.73 -32.51
CA ASP A 260 2.12 -4.78 -33.54
C ASP A 260 3.46 -4.73 -34.30
N VAL A 261 4.12 -3.57 -34.34
CA VAL A 261 5.38 -3.38 -35.08
C VAL A 261 6.48 -4.40 -34.70
N PRO A 262 6.74 -4.69 -33.42
CA PRO A 262 7.71 -5.73 -33.04
C PRO A 262 7.38 -7.11 -33.63
N GLY A 263 6.10 -7.50 -33.59
CA GLY A 263 5.63 -8.77 -34.11
C GLY A 263 5.71 -8.85 -35.63
N ILE A 264 5.32 -7.78 -36.34
CA ILE A 264 5.42 -7.67 -37.80
C ILE A 264 6.88 -7.79 -38.26
N LEU A 265 7.81 -7.18 -37.52
CA LEU A 265 9.25 -7.26 -37.80
C LEU A 265 9.88 -8.59 -37.37
N ASN A 266 9.12 -9.49 -36.73
CA ASN A 266 9.59 -10.76 -36.16
C ASN A 266 10.76 -10.56 -35.18
N HIS A 267 10.67 -9.55 -34.32
CA HIS A 267 11.67 -9.34 -33.29
C HIS A 267 11.65 -10.45 -32.23
N ASP A 268 12.86 -10.87 -31.87
CA ASP A 268 13.20 -11.78 -30.78
C ASP A 268 14.19 -11.07 -29.82
N LEU A 269 14.55 -11.73 -28.72
CA LEU A 269 15.34 -11.21 -27.60
C LEU A 269 16.60 -10.46 -28.03
N ASP A 270 17.34 -11.02 -28.98
CA ASP A 270 18.63 -10.48 -29.44
C ASP A 270 18.50 -9.33 -30.45
N THR A 271 17.27 -9.03 -30.88
CA THR A 271 17.00 -8.07 -31.95
C THR A 271 16.23 -6.84 -31.48
N PHE A 272 15.78 -6.81 -30.23
CA PHE A 272 15.05 -5.66 -29.71
C PHE A 272 15.92 -4.39 -29.74
N PRO A 273 15.38 -3.25 -30.18
CA PRO A 273 16.14 -2.01 -30.28
C PRO A 273 16.42 -1.44 -28.88
N ALA A 274 17.66 -1.56 -28.40
CA ALA A 274 18.08 -1.12 -27.06
C ALA A 274 18.76 0.27 -27.04
N ASN A 275 18.84 0.97 -28.19
CA ASN A 275 19.53 2.25 -28.30
C ASN A 275 18.84 3.34 -27.48
N VAL A 276 19.57 3.93 -26.53
CA VAL A 276 19.13 5.05 -25.69
C VAL A 276 20.24 6.11 -25.60
N PRO A 277 19.92 7.40 -25.41
CA PRO A 277 18.57 7.96 -25.36
C PRO A 277 17.93 8.06 -26.75
N TYR A 278 16.60 7.88 -26.81
CA TYR A 278 15.78 8.20 -28.00
C TYR A 278 14.72 9.26 -27.71
N LEU A 279 14.67 9.79 -26.48
CA LEU A 279 13.88 10.96 -26.12
C LEU A 279 14.78 11.97 -25.40
N SER A 280 14.38 13.24 -25.42
CA SER A 280 15.05 14.32 -24.70
C SER A 280 14.04 15.30 -24.12
N ALA A 281 14.32 15.80 -22.92
CA ALA A 281 13.60 16.95 -22.38
C ALA A 281 14.14 18.28 -22.95
N SER A 282 13.40 19.37 -22.75
CA SER A 282 13.86 20.72 -23.11
C SER A 282 15.18 21.07 -22.40
N PRO A 283 16.22 21.54 -23.13
CA PRO A 283 17.49 21.95 -22.52
C PRO A 283 17.35 23.00 -21.42
N ASP A 284 16.45 23.96 -21.59
CA ASP A 284 16.21 25.03 -20.61
C ASP A 284 15.60 24.48 -19.32
N LEU A 285 14.66 23.54 -19.42
CA LEU A 285 14.06 22.87 -18.26
C LEU A 285 15.09 22.00 -17.54
N ILE A 286 15.97 21.30 -18.28
CA ILE A 286 17.04 20.49 -17.68
C ILE A 286 17.94 21.37 -16.81
N GLU A 287 18.38 22.52 -17.33
CA GLU A 287 19.25 23.43 -16.59
C GLU A 287 18.55 24.00 -15.36
N GLN A 288 17.27 24.39 -15.48
CA GLN A 288 16.47 24.86 -14.35
C GLN A 288 16.37 23.81 -13.23
N TRP A 289 15.98 22.57 -13.57
CA TRP A 289 15.84 21.51 -12.57
C TRP A 289 17.19 21.11 -11.97
N LYS A 290 18.25 21.10 -12.77
CA LYS A 290 19.60 20.81 -12.28
C LYS A 290 20.07 21.83 -11.24
N GLN A 291 19.85 23.12 -11.49
CA GLN A 291 20.19 24.19 -10.54
C GLN A 291 19.47 24.02 -9.20
N GLU A 292 18.20 23.62 -9.23
CA GLU A 292 17.43 23.33 -8.02
C GLU A 292 17.97 22.10 -7.28
N LEU A 293 18.20 21.00 -8.01
CA LEU A 293 18.66 19.75 -7.43
C LEU A 293 20.09 19.88 -6.87
N ASP A 294 20.95 20.71 -7.45
CA ASP A 294 22.32 20.97 -6.98
C ASP A 294 22.40 21.64 -5.60
N ALA A 295 21.29 22.16 -5.08
CA ALA A 295 21.19 22.60 -3.68
C ALA A 295 21.34 21.44 -2.68
N TYR A 296 21.12 20.20 -3.12
CA TYR A 296 21.15 19.01 -2.29
C TYR A 296 22.45 18.21 -2.50
N ARG A 297 22.95 17.64 -1.40
CA ARG A 297 24.18 16.85 -1.37
C ARG A 297 23.89 15.35 -1.36
N GLY A 298 24.90 14.56 -1.72
CA GLY A 298 24.78 13.11 -1.77
C GLY A 298 24.22 12.62 -3.10
N LEU A 299 23.95 11.32 -3.16
CA LEU A 299 23.34 10.67 -4.31
C LEU A 299 21.86 11.08 -4.42
N LYS A 300 21.49 11.71 -5.53
CA LYS A 300 20.12 12.20 -5.77
C LYS A 300 19.29 11.09 -6.39
N VAL A 301 18.36 10.52 -5.61
CA VAL A 301 17.56 9.37 -6.00
C VAL A 301 16.09 9.78 -6.17
N GLY A 302 15.59 9.67 -7.40
CA GLY A 302 14.16 9.81 -7.66
C GLY A 302 13.38 8.58 -7.22
N ILE A 303 12.18 8.76 -6.69
CA ILE A 303 11.28 7.66 -6.31
C ILE A 303 9.87 7.84 -6.91
N ALA A 304 9.28 6.74 -7.37
CA ALA A 304 7.89 6.65 -7.82
C ALA A 304 7.35 5.24 -7.56
N TRP A 305 6.31 5.08 -6.74
CA TRP A 305 5.96 3.79 -6.14
C TRP A 305 4.59 3.27 -6.56
N GLN A 306 3.68 4.12 -7.02
CA GLN A 306 2.30 3.74 -7.31
C GLN A 306 1.86 4.16 -8.72
N GLY A 307 1.17 3.26 -9.40
CA GLY A 307 0.53 3.53 -10.70
C GLY A 307 -0.91 4.01 -10.55
N ASN A 308 -1.72 3.74 -11.58
CA ASN A 308 -3.14 4.10 -11.60
C ASN A 308 -3.97 2.96 -10.98
N PRO A 309 -4.65 3.14 -9.84
CA PRO A 309 -5.45 2.09 -9.18
C PRO A 309 -6.59 1.52 -10.04
N LYS A 310 -7.02 2.26 -11.08
CA LYS A 310 -8.04 1.78 -12.04
C LYS A 310 -7.50 0.75 -13.03
N HIS A 311 -6.18 0.63 -13.14
CA HIS A 311 -5.57 -0.37 -14.00
C HIS A 311 -5.59 -1.74 -13.30
N HIS A 312 -6.09 -2.78 -13.97
CA HIS A 312 -6.31 -4.10 -13.37
C HIS A 312 -5.05 -4.72 -12.74
N ALA A 313 -3.87 -4.50 -13.35
CA ALA A 313 -2.59 -4.99 -12.83
C ALA A 313 -1.97 -4.12 -11.72
N ASP A 314 -2.54 -2.94 -11.42
CA ASP A 314 -1.91 -1.97 -10.51
C ASP A 314 -1.72 -2.52 -9.10
N ARG A 315 -2.72 -3.26 -8.61
CA ARG A 315 -2.70 -3.89 -7.30
C ARG A 315 -1.49 -4.79 -7.09
N MET A 316 -0.93 -5.36 -8.16
CA MET A 316 0.21 -6.27 -8.09
C MET A 316 1.55 -5.54 -8.15
N ARG A 317 1.64 -4.43 -8.89
CA ARG A 317 2.90 -3.72 -9.17
C ARG A 317 3.13 -2.47 -8.34
N SER A 318 2.08 -1.87 -7.79
CA SER A 318 2.19 -0.71 -6.90
C SER A 318 2.77 -1.14 -5.56
N VAL A 319 3.72 -0.36 -5.08
CA VAL A 319 4.46 -0.60 -3.84
C VAL A 319 3.95 0.38 -2.78
N PRO A 320 3.52 -0.08 -1.59
CA PRO A 320 3.26 0.83 -0.48
C PRO A 320 4.53 1.61 -0.12
N LEU A 321 4.44 2.93 0.04
CA LEU A 321 5.62 3.77 0.30
C LEU A 321 6.37 3.37 1.57
N SER A 322 5.66 2.80 2.55
CA SER A 322 6.27 2.25 3.77
C SER A 322 7.31 1.15 3.51
N GLU A 323 7.19 0.41 2.40
CA GLU A 323 8.14 -0.64 2.02
C GLU A 323 9.50 -0.08 1.61
N LEU A 324 9.58 1.22 1.27
CA LEU A 324 10.85 1.92 0.99
C LEU A 324 11.66 2.22 2.26
N ALA A 325 11.17 1.84 3.46
CA ALA A 325 11.82 2.06 4.76
C ALA A 325 13.34 1.73 4.79
N PRO A 326 13.84 0.65 4.14
CA PRO A 326 15.28 0.38 4.09
C PRO A 326 16.11 1.52 3.49
N LEU A 327 15.58 2.25 2.50
CA LEU A 327 16.25 3.41 1.91
C LEU A 327 16.39 4.56 2.93
N GLY A 328 15.38 4.73 3.79
CA GLY A 328 15.42 5.71 4.89
C GLY A 328 16.47 5.43 5.95
N LYS A 329 16.99 4.20 6.02
CA LYS A 329 18.10 3.82 6.91
C LYS A 329 19.48 4.17 6.34
N LEU A 330 19.57 4.75 5.14
CA LEU A 330 20.83 5.13 4.51
C LEU A 330 21.14 6.62 4.71
N LYS A 331 22.42 6.94 4.79
CA LYS A 331 22.94 8.31 4.68
C LYS A 331 23.79 8.43 3.42
N GLY A 332 23.98 9.67 2.96
CA GLY A 332 24.67 9.95 1.69
C GLY A 332 23.76 9.87 0.47
N ILE A 333 22.45 9.68 0.66
CA ILE A 333 21.41 9.78 -0.36
C ILE A 333 20.43 10.92 -0.02
N GLN A 334 19.79 11.47 -1.04
CA GLN A 334 18.63 12.35 -0.93
C GLN A 334 17.51 11.78 -1.81
N LEU A 335 16.34 11.53 -1.21
CA LEU A 335 15.17 11.04 -1.93
C LEU A 335 14.34 12.20 -2.48
N PHE A 336 13.91 12.08 -3.74
CA PHE A 336 13.04 13.02 -4.44
C PHE A 336 11.80 12.29 -4.96
N SER A 337 10.61 12.66 -4.47
CA SER A 337 9.36 12.09 -4.99
C SER A 337 9.01 12.69 -6.34
N LEU A 338 8.93 11.83 -7.35
CA LEU A 338 8.37 12.12 -8.67
C LEU A 338 6.94 11.56 -8.80
N GLN A 339 6.35 11.06 -7.70
CA GLN A 339 5.01 10.50 -7.68
C GLN A 339 3.97 11.60 -7.95
N LYS A 340 2.98 11.27 -8.79
CA LYS A 340 1.86 12.16 -9.12
C LYS A 340 0.54 11.41 -8.99
N GLY A 341 -0.49 12.12 -8.52
CA GLY A 341 -1.84 11.57 -8.39
C GLY A 341 -1.92 10.50 -7.30
N PRO A 342 -2.45 9.29 -7.60
CA PRO A 342 -2.58 8.22 -6.61
C PRO A 342 -1.26 7.90 -5.88
N GLY A 343 -1.32 7.76 -4.56
CA GLY A 343 -0.18 7.41 -3.72
C GLY A 343 0.55 8.60 -3.12
N VAL A 344 0.35 9.82 -3.61
CA VAL A 344 0.92 11.05 -3.02
C VAL A 344 0.47 11.22 -1.56
N ASP A 345 -0.77 10.83 -1.25
CA ASP A 345 -1.34 10.79 0.10
C ASP A 345 -0.51 9.96 1.10
N GLN A 346 0.28 8.99 0.62
CA GLN A 346 1.14 8.18 1.48
C GLN A 346 2.36 8.95 2.02
N LEU A 347 2.71 10.11 1.44
CA LEU A 347 3.81 10.95 1.94
C LEU A 347 3.54 11.44 3.37
N ASP A 348 2.29 11.78 3.67
CA ASP A 348 1.87 12.18 5.01
C ASP A 348 1.96 10.99 5.99
N ALA A 349 1.61 9.79 5.53
CA ALA A 349 1.66 8.57 6.32
C ALA A 349 3.08 8.15 6.71
N VAL A 350 4.11 8.48 5.92
CA VAL A 350 5.51 8.16 6.27
C VAL A 350 6.17 9.14 7.22
N GLY A 351 5.54 10.27 7.58
CA GLY A 351 5.90 11.07 8.78
C GLY A 351 7.37 11.48 8.90
N GLY A 352 8.03 11.85 7.79
CA GLY A 352 9.45 12.24 7.79
C GLY A 352 10.46 11.09 7.97
N ARG A 353 10.01 9.83 8.00
CA ARG A 353 10.87 8.63 8.14
C ARG A 353 11.87 8.47 6.99
N LEU A 354 11.45 8.85 5.78
CA LEU A 354 12.23 8.68 4.55
C LEU A 354 12.97 9.95 4.08
N ASP A 355 12.78 11.10 4.73
CA ASP A 355 13.40 12.39 4.35
C ASP A 355 13.24 12.74 2.85
N ILE A 356 12.00 12.73 2.37
CA ILE A 356 11.66 12.89 0.95
C ILE A 356 11.43 14.37 0.62
N ILE A 357 12.00 14.83 -0.50
CA ILE A 357 11.65 16.11 -1.13
C ILE A 357 10.56 15.86 -2.16
N HIS A 358 9.38 16.46 -1.97
CA HIS A 358 8.26 16.29 -2.91
C HIS A 358 8.38 17.26 -4.09
N LEU A 359 8.60 16.72 -5.29
CA LEU A 359 8.59 17.49 -6.54
C LEU A 359 7.26 17.37 -7.28
N GLY A 360 6.50 16.29 -7.04
CA GLY A 360 5.38 15.83 -7.85
C GLY A 360 4.35 16.89 -8.22
N ASP A 361 3.96 17.75 -7.28
CA ASP A 361 2.95 18.79 -7.52
C ASP A 361 3.39 19.82 -8.56
N ARG A 362 4.70 20.05 -8.68
CA ARG A 362 5.30 21.06 -9.55
C ARG A 362 5.71 20.51 -10.93
N LEU A 363 5.54 19.20 -11.15
CA LEU A 363 5.95 18.53 -12.38
C LEU A 363 4.79 18.50 -13.38
N ASP A 364 5.06 18.95 -14.61
CA ASP A 364 4.22 18.79 -15.79
C ASP A 364 2.91 19.60 -15.74
N GLU A 365 2.85 20.65 -14.92
CA GLU A 365 1.68 21.53 -14.81
C GLU A 365 1.35 22.25 -16.13
N GLN A 366 2.39 22.64 -16.88
CA GLN A 366 2.24 23.51 -18.06
C GLN A 366 2.93 22.98 -19.32
N SER A 367 3.78 21.95 -19.20
CA SER A 367 4.68 21.49 -20.26
C SER A 367 4.23 20.19 -20.95
N GLY A 368 3.04 19.68 -20.61
CA GLY A 368 2.53 18.38 -21.06
C GLY A 368 3.07 17.22 -20.21
N ALA A 369 2.56 16.02 -20.41
CA ALA A 369 2.94 14.88 -19.59
C ALA A 369 4.42 14.51 -19.76
N PHE A 370 5.10 14.40 -18.63
CA PHE A 370 6.48 13.96 -18.46
C PHE A 370 7.57 14.91 -18.98
N MET A 371 7.28 16.11 -19.48
CA MET A 371 8.33 17.01 -19.95
C MET A 371 9.20 17.56 -18.80
N ASP A 372 8.58 18.07 -17.73
CA ASP A 372 9.29 18.48 -16.52
C ASP A 372 9.84 17.26 -15.78
N THR A 373 9.07 16.17 -15.75
CA THR A 373 9.54 14.90 -15.15
C THR A 373 10.83 14.42 -15.84
N ALA A 374 10.88 14.45 -17.17
CA ALA A 374 12.05 14.08 -17.96
C ALA A 374 13.23 15.03 -17.68
N ALA A 375 12.98 16.34 -17.55
CA ALA A 375 14.00 17.31 -17.20
C ALA A 375 14.57 17.08 -15.79
N ALA A 376 13.71 16.86 -14.80
CA ALA A 376 14.11 16.53 -13.43
C ALA A 376 14.93 15.23 -13.38
N LEU A 377 14.51 14.19 -14.10
CA LEU A 377 15.25 12.93 -14.21
C LEU A 377 16.69 13.10 -14.73
N LYS A 378 16.96 14.08 -15.60
CA LYS A 378 18.32 14.37 -16.08
C LYS A 378 19.22 15.01 -15.02
N GLY A 379 18.66 15.57 -13.95
CA GLY A 379 19.39 16.10 -12.80
C GLY A 379 19.57 15.09 -11.65
N LEU A 380 18.96 13.91 -11.74
CA LEU A 380 19.06 12.84 -10.75
C LEU A 380 20.14 11.82 -11.14
N ASP A 381 20.69 11.14 -10.13
CA ASP A 381 21.72 10.10 -10.33
C ASP A 381 21.11 8.71 -10.59
N LEU A 382 19.91 8.46 -10.04
CA LEU A 382 19.19 7.19 -10.13
C LEU A 382 17.69 7.42 -9.98
N LEU A 383 16.87 6.66 -10.71
CA LEU A 383 15.45 6.48 -10.42
C LEU A 383 15.21 5.10 -9.81
N ILE A 384 14.53 5.04 -8.66
CA ILE A 384 13.94 3.81 -8.12
C ILE A 384 12.42 3.88 -8.35
N ALA A 385 11.86 2.98 -9.13
CA ALA A 385 10.44 3.04 -9.48
C ALA A 385 9.75 1.68 -9.46
N SER A 386 8.43 1.67 -9.29
CA SER A 386 7.59 0.56 -9.69
C SER A 386 7.33 0.58 -11.21
N ASP A 387 6.82 -0.53 -11.74
CA ASP A 387 6.52 -0.73 -13.17
C ASP A 387 5.42 0.20 -13.70
N THR A 388 5.77 1.46 -13.94
CA THR A 388 4.87 2.54 -14.38
C THR A 388 5.50 3.32 -15.53
N ALA A 389 4.72 4.21 -16.16
CA ALA A 389 5.17 4.98 -17.33
C ALA A 389 6.48 5.76 -17.10
N ILE A 390 6.75 6.22 -15.88
CA ILE A 390 7.98 6.96 -15.56
C ILE A 390 9.24 6.10 -15.74
N ALA A 391 9.16 4.78 -15.52
CA ALA A 391 10.28 3.87 -15.77
C ALA A 391 10.65 3.82 -17.26
N HIS A 392 9.64 3.82 -18.15
CA HIS A 392 9.84 3.88 -19.59
C HIS A 392 10.39 5.25 -20.03
N VAL A 393 9.92 6.35 -19.43
CA VAL A 393 10.46 7.70 -19.69
C VAL A 393 11.93 7.78 -19.31
N ALA A 394 12.29 7.36 -18.09
CA ALA A 394 13.67 7.37 -17.62
C ALA A 394 14.58 6.46 -18.47
N GLY A 395 14.10 5.26 -18.81
CA GLY A 395 14.79 4.35 -19.73
C GLY A 395 15.02 4.98 -21.10
N ALA A 396 14.01 5.65 -21.67
CA ALA A 396 14.11 6.32 -22.98
C ALA A 396 15.09 7.51 -22.98
N LEU A 397 15.29 8.16 -21.82
CA LEU A 397 16.25 9.24 -21.60
C LEU A 397 17.67 8.75 -21.30
N GLY A 398 17.87 7.43 -21.20
CA GLY A 398 19.15 6.82 -20.80
C GLY A 398 19.55 7.16 -19.37
N VAL A 399 18.58 7.40 -18.49
CA VAL A 399 18.81 7.62 -17.04
C VAL A 399 18.96 6.26 -16.36
N PRO A 400 19.86 6.09 -15.37
CA PRO A 400 19.91 4.87 -14.56
C PRO A 400 18.59 4.62 -13.84
N VAL A 401 18.05 3.40 -13.96
CA VAL A 401 16.79 3.02 -13.28
C VAL A 401 16.94 1.70 -12.55
N TRP A 402 16.44 1.63 -11.33
CA TRP A 402 16.18 0.38 -10.63
C TRP A 402 14.67 0.17 -10.54
N LEU A 403 14.19 -0.89 -11.18
CA LEU A 403 12.78 -1.18 -11.30
C LEU A 403 12.37 -2.26 -10.29
N ALA A 404 11.49 -1.92 -9.36
CA ALA A 404 10.85 -2.86 -8.46
C ALA A 404 9.73 -3.60 -9.21
N LEU A 405 9.83 -4.93 -9.26
CA LEU A 405 8.91 -5.80 -9.97
C LEU A 405 8.21 -6.79 -9.05
N PRO A 406 6.91 -7.08 -9.31
CA PRO A 406 6.22 -8.14 -8.60
C PRO A 406 6.79 -9.52 -8.96
N HIS A 407 6.36 -10.53 -8.21
CA HIS A 407 6.80 -11.91 -8.41
C HIS A 407 6.66 -12.37 -9.87
N VAL A 408 5.49 -12.13 -10.47
CA VAL A 408 5.26 -12.29 -11.91
C VAL A 408 5.07 -10.91 -12.55
N PRO A 409 6.03 -10.42 -13.35
CA PRO A 409 5.99 -9.08 -13.95
C PRO A 409 5.19 -9.01 -15.25
N ASP A 410 5.11 -7.79 -15.79
CA ASP A 410 4.81 -7.59 -17.20
C ASP A 410 5.85 -8.31 -18.10
N TRP A 411 5.39 -8.79 -19.25
CA TRP A 411 6.16 -9.61 -20.18
C TRP A 411 7.42 -8.92 -20.71
N ARG A 412 7.46 -7.57 -20.74
CA ARG A 412 8.62 -6.80 -21.20
C ARG A 412 9.87 -7.04 -20.36
N TRP A 413 9.67 -7.45 -19.10
CA TRP A 413 10.73 -7.63 -18.12
C TRP A 413 11.22 -9.08 -17.99
N LEU A 414 10.53 -10.03 -18.65
CA LEU A 414 10.83 -11.46 -18.63
C LEU A 414 10.95 -12.05 -17.21
N LEU A 415 11.34 -13.32 -17.14
CA LEU A 415 11.62 -14.03 -15.91
C LEU A 415 13.13 -14.18 -15.69
N GLU A 416 13.53 -14.36 -14.43
CA GLU A 416 14.87 -14.82 -14.04
C GLU A 416 16.07 -13.99 -14.52
N ARG A 417 15.88 -12.66 -14.64
CA ARG A 417 16.95 -11.73 -14.97
C ARG A 417 16.87 -10.42 -14.20
N GLU A 418 18.03 -9.79 -14.03
CA GLU A 418 18.17 -8.46 -13.39
C GLU A 418 18.48 -7.34 -14.39
N ASP A 419 18.65 -7.65 -15.68
CA ASP A 419 18.79 -6.70 -16.78
C ASP A 419 17.54 -6.73 -17.67
N THR A 420 17.46 -5.83 -18.66
CA THR A 420 16.34 -5.77 -19.61
C THR A 420 16.83 -5.59 -21.04
N PRO A 421 16.22 -6.25 -22.04
CA PRO A 421 16.60 -6.08 -23.44
C PRO A 421 16.26 -4.69 -23.99
N TRP A 422 15.44 -3.92 -23.29
CA TRP A 422 14.90 -2.64 -23.78
C TRP A 422 15.69 -1.41 -23.35
N TYR A 423 16.30 -1.46 -22.17
CA TYR A 423 16.93 -0.30 -21.53
C TYR A 423 18.26 -0.71 -20.86
N PRO A 424 19.41 -0.53 -21.54
CA PRO A 424 20.71 -0.92 -21.01
C PRO A 424 21.11 -0.23 -19.70
N THR A 425 20.48 0.89 -19.36
CA THR A 425 20.72 1.65 -18.11
C THR A 425 19.82 1.20 -16.95
N MET A 426 18.96 0.21 -17.15
CA MET A 426 18.00 -0.26 -16.17
C MET A 426 18.39 -1.60 -15.55
N ARG A 427 18.20 -1.72 -14.24
CA ARG A 427 18.33 -2.96 -13.47
C ARG A 427 16.99 -3.32 -12.83
N LEU A 428 16.67 -4.62 -12.79
CA LEU A 428 15.41 -5.16 -12.29
C LEU A 428 15.61 -5.81 -10.91
N PHE A 429 14.70 -5.52 -9.99
CA PHE A 429 14.66 -6.13 -8.66
C PHE A 429 13.27 -6.73 -8.43
N ARG A 430 13.22 -8.04 -8.23
CA ARG A 430 11.99 -8.82 -8.20
C ARG A 430 11.67 -9.39 -6.83
N GLN A 431 10.39 -9.49 -6.51
CA GLN A 431 9.91 -10.26 -5.37
C GLN A 431 10.23 -11.76 -5.52
N THR A 432 10.72 -12.38 -4.45
CA THR A 432 10.87 -13.83 -4.37
C THR A 432 9.55 -14.55 -4.09
N SER A 433 8.62 -13.85 -3.42
CA SER A 433 7.27 -14.33 -3.13
C SER A 433 6.27 -13.18 -3.23
N VAL A 434 5.03 -13.49 -3.62
CA VAL A 434 3.98 -12.48 -3.81
C VAL A 434 3.81 -11.61 -2.55
N GLY A 435 3.94 -10.29 -2.74
CA GLY A 435 3.72 -9.31 -1.67
C GLY A 435 4.95 -8.99 -0.81
N ASP A 436 6.06 -9.72 -0.95
CA ASP A 436 7.31 -9.43 -0.24
C ASP A 436 8.08 -8.28 -0.90
N TRP A 437 7.57 -7.06 -0.74
CA TRP A 437 8.27 -5.84 -1.18
C TRP A 437 9.43 -5.47 -0.26
N SER A 438 9.33 -5.76 1.04
CA SER A 438 10.37 -5.44 2.01
C SER A 438 11.73 -6.02 1.62
N SER A 439 11.79 -7.29 1.19
CA SER A 439 13.05 -7.89 0.74
C SER A 439 13.61 -7.25 -0.53
N VAL A 440 12.75 -6.78 -1.44
CA VAL A 440 13.14 -6.07 -2.67
C VAL A 440 13.88 -4.78 -2.30
N PHE A 441 13.29 -3.95 -1.44
CA PHE A 441 13.90 -2.67 -1.05
C PHE A 441 15.09 -2.83 -0.10
N GLN A 442 15.13 -3.92 0.69
CA GLN A 442 16.31 -4.30 1.44
C GLN A 442 17.50 -4.59 0.50
N ARG A 443 17.29 -5.40 -0.56
CA ARG A 443 18.34 -5.66 -1.57
C ARG A 443 18.77 -4.39 -2.30
N MET A 444 17.84 -3.50 -2.64
CA MET A 444 18.19 -2.20 -3.22
C MET A 444 19.05 -1.36 -2.26
N ALA A 445 18.69 -1.29 -0.96
CA ALA A 445 19.46 -0.53 0.01
C ALA A 445 20.90 -1.07 0.17
N GLU A 446 21.06 -2.39 0.20
CA GLU A 446 22.36 -3.07 0.24
C GLU A 446 23.18 -2.77 -1.02
N GLU A 447 22.54 -2.83 -2.20
CA GLU A 447 23.20 -2.50 -3.45
C GLU A 447 23.62 -1.02 -3.52
N LEU A 448 22.84 -0.09 -2.98
CA LEU A 448 23.24 1.32 -2.94
C LEU A 448 24.54 1.49 -2.15
N CYS A 449 24.66 0.80 -1.01
CA CYS A 449 25.89 0.83 -0.21
C CYS A 449 27.07 0.18 -0.94
N HIS A 450 26.80 -0.87 -1.72
CA HIS A 450 27.82 -1.59 -2.49
C HIS A 450 28.31 -0.77 -3.70
N GLN A 451 27.41 -0.22 -4.50
CA GLN A 451 27.72 0.52 -5.72
C GLN A 451 28.25 1.93 -5.45
N PHE A 452 27.79 2.60 -4.39
CA PHE A 452 28.13 3.98 -4.09
C PHE A 452 28.82 4.09 -2.72
N PRO A 453 30.17 4.18 -2.65
CA PRO A 453 30.90 4.22 -1.38
C PRO A 453 30.52 5.37 -0.43
N SER A 454 29.98 6.47 -0.97
CA SER A 454 29.46 7.60 -0.18
C SER A 454 28.15 7.28 0.54
N VAL A 455 27.44 6.24 0.12
CA VAL A 455 26.20 5.75 0.73
C VAL A 455 26.55 4.72 1.78
N GLN A 456 26.06 4.93 3.00
CA GLN A 456 26.36 4.08 4.15
C GLN A 456 25.11 3.92 5.02
N PRO A 457 24.98 2.82 5.78
CA PRO A 457 23.96 2.73 6.81
C PRO A 457 24.08 3.88 7.83
N LYS A 458 22.93 4.41 8.25
CA LYS A 458 22.84 5.36 9.37
C LYS A 458 23.27 4.67 10.66
N ARG A 459 24.03 5.38 11.46
CA ARG A 459 24.26 5.07 12.88
C ARG A 459 23.15 5.74 13.69
N TYR A 460 22.92 5.29 14.92
CA TYR A 460 21.84 5.84 15.76
C TYR A 460 21.92 7.38 15.91
N ASP A 461 23.12 7.97 15.95
CA ASP A 461 23.30 9.43 16.00
C ASP A 461 22.82 10.16 14.73
N ASP A 462 22.84 9.50 13.57
CA ASP A 462 22.42 10.08 12.28
C ASP A 462 20.89 10.31 12.21
N TYR A 463 20.11 9.70 13.11
CA TYR A 463 18.66 9.88 13.18
C TYR A 463 18.23 11.14 13.94
N ARG A 464 19.14 11.77 14.69
CA ARG A 464 18.87 13.00 15.44
C ARG A 464 18.87 14.21 14.51
N VAL A 465 17.74 14.91 14.45
CA VAL A 465 17.56 16.14 13.66
C VAL A 465 18.00 17.36 14.47
N VAL A 466 17.61 17.42 15.74
CA VAL A 466 17.98 18.50 16.68
C VAL A 466 18.67 17.89 17.90
N THR A 467 19.90 18.32 18.15
CA THR A 467 20.77 17.79 19.21
C THR A 467 21.03 18.77 20.36
N GLY A 468 20.69 20.05 20.17
CA GLY A 468 20.86 21.11 21.17
C GLY A 468 19.61 21.31 22.04
N GLY A 469 19.81 21.84 23.25
CA GLY A 469 18.73 22.15 24.20
C GLY A 469 18.30 20.97 25.09
N MET A 470 17.15 21.16 25.75
CA MET A 470 16.54 20.19 26.69
C MET A 470 15.82 19.05 25.95
N ASN A 471 15.20 19.35 24.81
CA ASN A 471 14.52 18.35 24.00
C ASN A 471 15.40 17.92 22.81
N ARG A 472 15.21 16.69 22.36
CA ARG A 472 15.76 16.17 21.10
C ARG A 472 14.63 15.97 20.10
N LEU A 473 14.90 16.18 18.81
CA LEU A 473 14.03 15.78 17.71
C LEU A 473 14.72 14.64 16.95
N THR A 474 14.05 13.50 16.82
CA THR A 474 14.64 12.28 16.23
C THR A 474 13.65 11.61 15.30
N ARG A 475 14.15 11.00 14.22
CA ARG A 475 13.38 10.09 13.36
C ARG A 475 13.25 8.73 14.06
N THR A 476 12.03 8.30 14.32
CA THR A 476 11.70 7.05 15.02
C THR A 476 10.95 6.10 14.08
N ARG A 477 10.67 4.87 14.52
CA ARG A 477 9.94 3.85 13.76
C ARG A 477 8.60 4.35 13.21
N HIS A 478 7.89 5.14 14.03
CA HIS A 478 6.52 5.59 13.75
C HIS A 478 6.46 7.03 13.24
N GLY A 479 7.56 7.79 13.28
CA GLY A 479 7.60 9.16 12.76
C GLY A 479 8.64 10.05 13.41
N LEU A 480 8.54 11.35 13.22
CA LEU A 480 9.39 12.32 13.93
C LEU A 480 8.88 12.52 15.36
N MET A 481 9.76 12.40 16.35
CA MET A 481 9.39 12.64 17.75
C MET A 481 10.35 13.58 18.47
N VAL A 482 9.75 14.49 19.21
CA VAL A 482 10.36 15.32 20.24
C VAL A 482 10.19 14.64 21.59
N TYR A 483 11.26 14.62 22.37
CA TYR A 483 11.24 14.11 23.75
C TYR A 483 12.31 14.82 24.59
N ASN A 484 12.13 14.81 25.91
CA ASN A 484 13.13 15.35 26.83
C ASN A 484 14.32 14.38 26.92
N ARG A 485 15.54 14.90 26.73
CA ARG A 485 16.77 14.08 26.76
C ARG A 485 17.10 13.49 28.14
N HIS A 486 16.47 13.99 29.19
CA HIS A 486 16.66 13.57 30.58
C HIS A 486 15.60 12.57 31.05
N ASP A 487 14.63 12.21 30.20
CA ASP A 487 13.66 11.18 30.53
C ASP A 487 14.35 9.81 30.64
N MET A 488 14.05 9.06 31.69
CA MET A 488 14.70 7.79 31.97
C MET A 488 14.12 6.59 31.20
N TYR A 489 12.90 6.69 30.67
CA TYR A 489 12.18 5.56 30.08
C TYR A 489 11.80 5.84 28.63
N ILE A 490 10.70 6.54 28.36
CA ILE A 490 10.20 6.79 27.00
C ILE A 490 11.23 7.58 26.21
N GLY A 491 11.69 8.72 26.71
CA GLY A 491 12.67 9.56 26.00
C GLY A 491 14.02 8.85 25.83
N ARG A 492 14.46 8.07 26.83
CA ARG A 492 15.66 7.22 26.69
C ARG A 492 15.49 6.14 25.63
N SER A 493 14.34 5.48 25.57
CA SER A 493 14.03 4.45 24.58
C SER A 493 14.01 5.05 23.18
N LEU A 494 13.33 6.18 22.99
CA LEU A 494 13.31 6.90 21.72
C LEU A 494 14.73 7.35 21.29
N ASP A 495 15.58 7.74 22.24
CA ASP A 495 16.96 8.14 21.95
C ASP A 495 17.88 6.97 21.60
N ARG A 496 17.70 5.81 22.23
CA ARG A 496 18.61 4.67 22.09
C ARG A 496 18.18 3.69 21.02
N TYR A 497 16.89 3.59 20.76
CA TYR A 497 16.29 2.53 19.94
C TYR A 497 15.40 3.08 18.83
N GLY A 498 15.01 4.36 18.88
CA GLY A 498 14.12 4.96 17.89
C GLY A 498 12.70 4.41 17.97
N GLU A 499 12.31 3.87 19.13
CA GLU A 499 11.00 3.29 19.41
C GLU A 499 10.79 3.18 20.92
N PHE A 500 9.57 2.90 21.34
CA PHE A 500 9.23 2.60 22.72
C PHE A 500 8.29 1.40 22.76
N SER A 501 8.68 0.36 23.50
CA SER A 501 7.87 -0.83 23.80
C SER A 501 7.14 -1.43 22.59
N GLU A 502 7.89 -1.78 21.54
CA GLU A 502 7.29 -2.23 20.26
C GLU A 502 6.42 -3.50 20.40
N GLY A 503 6.65 -4.33 21.42
CA GLY A 503 5.76 -5.46 21.72
C GLY A 503 4.33 -5.04 22.09
N GLU A 504 4.13 -3.86 22.68
CA GLU A 504 2.80 -3.27 22.89
C GLU A 504 2.17 -2.86 21.56
N CYS A 505 2.94 -2.21 20.69
CA CYS A 505 2.52 -1.88 19.34
C CYS A 505 2.08 -3.13 18.55
N ASP A 506 2.82 -4.23 18.67
CA ASP A 506 2.49 -5.50 18.01
C ASP A 506 1.14 -6.08 18.48
N LEU A 507 0.82 -5.93 19.76
CA LEU A 507 -0.51 -6.30 20.26
C LEU A 507 -1.57 -5.33 19.73
N PHE A 508 -1.33 -4.01 19.78
CA PHE A 508 -2.29 -3.02 19.30
C PHE A 508 -2.64 -3.17 17.82
N ARG A 509 -1.68 -3.55 16.96
CA ARG A 509 -1.92 -3.88 15.53
C ARG A 509 -2.93 -5.01 15.33
N GLN A 510 -3.06 -5.91 16.29
CA GLN A 510 -4.04 -7.01 16.25
C GLN A 510 -5.41 -6.59 16.78
N LEU A 511 -5.47 -5.57 17.64
CA LEU A 511 -6.68 -5.16 18.34
C LEU A 511 -7.41 -3.98 17.68
N VAL A 512 -6.66 -3.02 17.16
CA VAL A 512 -7.20 -1.76 16.63
C VAL A 512 -7.42 -1.89 15.13
N GLN A 513 -8.60 -1.48 14.68
CA GLN A 513 -9.00 -1.51 13.27
C GLN A 513 -9.31 -0.09 12.77
N PRO A 514 -9.23 0.17 11.45
CA PRO A 514 -9.66 1.45 10.88
C PRO A 514 -11.08 1.81 11.31
N GLY A 515 -11.31 3.07 11.71
CA GLY A 515 -12.56 3.56 12.27
C GLY A 515 -12.77 3.30 13.76
N SER A 516 -11.77 2.75 14.47
CA SER A 516 -11.84 2.56 15.92
C SER A 516 -11.79 3.88 16.68
N VAL A 517 -12.46 3.93 17.85
CA VAL A 517 -12.32 5.00 18.83
C VAL A 517 -11.50 4.48 20.01
N VAL A 518 -10.39 5.14 20.29
CA VAL A 518 -9.43 4.76 21.34
C VAL A 518 -9.34 5.86 22.38
N VAL A 519 -9.35 5.49 23.66
CA VAL A 519 -9.02 6.38 24.77
C VAL A 519 -7.68 5.95 25.36
N GLU A 520 -6.74 6.88 25.48
CA GLU A 520 -5.43 6.65 26.08
C GLU A 520 -5.24 7.57 27.29
N ALA A 521 -5.30 6.98 28.49
CA ALA A 521 -4.94 7.65 29.74
C ALA A 521 -3.44 7.47 29.99
N GLY A 522 -2.73 8.59 30.14
CA GLY A 522 -1.26 8.60 30.24
C GLY A 522 -0.58 8.50 28.87
N ALA A 523 -0.99 9.36 27.95
CA ALA A 523 -0.43 9.40 26.60
C ALA A 523 1.05 9.84 26.58
N ASN A 524 1.51 10.56 27.61
CA ASN A 524 2.89 11.01 27.75
C ASN A 524 3.38 11.73 26.49
N TYR A 525 4.58 11.45 25.98
CA TYR A 525 5.08 12.02 24.71
C TYR A 525 4.33 11.55 23.46
N GLY A 526 3.40 10.60 23.58
CA GLY A 526 2.60 10.09 22.47
C GLY A 526 3.26 8.98 21.65
N ALA A 527 4.17 8.20 22.25
CA ALA A 527 4.86 7.11 21.55
C ALA A 527 3.89 6.03 21.05
N HIS A 528 2.92 5.63 21.89
CA HIS A 528 1.83 4.76 21.46
C HIS A 528 0.74 5.54 20.72
N THR A 529 0.42 6.77 21.16
CA THR A 529 -0.60 7.62 20.52
C THR A 529 -0.36 7.80 19.03
N LEU A 530 0.89 8.05 18.61
CA LEU A 530 1.23 8.25 17.20
C LEU A 530 0.89 7.01 16.36
N MET A 531 1.31 5.83 16.82
CA MET A 531 1.04 4.57 16.13
C MET A 531 -0.45 4.20 16.18
N LEU A 532 -1.13 4.39 17.32
CA LEU A 532 -2.58 4.20 17.43
C LEU A 532 -3.34 5.10 16.46
N SER A 533 -2.91 6.35 16.29
CA SER A 533 -3.53 7.30 15.35
C SER A 533 -3.43 6.85 13.89
N GLU A 534 -2.38 6.09 13.54
CA GLU A 534 -2.25 5.46 12.23
C GLU A 534 -3.23 4.28 12.09
N LEU A 535 -3.30 3.40 13.09
CA LEU A 535 -4.16 2.20 13.06
C LEU A 535 -5.65 2.53 12.99
N VAL A 536 -6.09 3.56 13.71
CA VAL A 536 -7.51 3.98 13.67
C VAL A 536 -7.88 4.62 12.33
N GLY A 537 -6.91 5.10 11.55
CA GLY A 537 -7.12 5.74 10.25
C GLY A 537 -7.96 7.02 10.31
N GLU A 538 -8.30 7.56 9.13
CA GLU A 538 -8.98 8.87 8.99
C GLU A 538 -10.38 8.93 9.60
N LYS A 539 -11.08 7.78 9.67
CA LYS A 539 -12.43 7.68 10.22
C LYS A 539 -12.45 7.36 11.72
N GLY A 540 -11.31 6.99 12.28
CA GLY A 540 -11.16 6.68 13.69
C GLY A 540 -10.58 7.85 14.46
N VAL A 541 -10.57 7.74 15.79
CA VAL A 541 -10.18 8.84 16.68
C VAL A 541 -9.43 8.30 17.89
N VAL A 542 -8.37 9.01 18.30
CA VAL A 542 -7.68 8.76 19.59
C VAL A 542 -7.90 9.95 20.53
N TYR A 543 -8.42 9.71 21.73
CA TYR A 543 -8.48 10.69 22.82
C TYR A 543 -7.30 10.45 23.75
N ALA A 544 -6.29 11.33 23.69
CA ALA A 544 -5.00 11.15 24.37
C ALA A 544 -4.87 12.13 25.54
N PHE A 545 -4.84 11.63 26.77
CA PHE A 545 -4.84 12.41 28.00
C PHE A 545 -3.44 12.47 28.62
N GLU A 546 -2.93 13.67 28.85
CA GLU A 546 -1.66 13.94 29.53
C GLU A 546 -1.77 15.21 30.38
N PRO A 547 -1.85 15.12 31.72
CA PRO A 547 -2.06 16.28 32.57
C PRO A 547 -0.80 17.13 32.82
N GLN A 548 0.41 16.59 32.62
CA GLN A 548 1.63 17.37 32.84
C GLN A 548 1.84 18.35 31.70
N ARG A 549 1.71 19.65 31.95
CA ARG A 549 1.74 20.70 30.92
C ARG A 549 2.90 20.61 29.94
N VAL A 550 4.12 20.36 30.40
CA VAL A 550 5.31 20.27 29.52
C VAL A 550 5.31 18.99 28.67
N VAL A 551 4.86 17.87 29.24
CA VAL A 551 4.70 16.59 28.53
C VAL A 551 3.56 16.69 27.52
N PHE A 552 2.43 17.28 27.90
CA PHE A 552 1.29 17.60 27.04
C PHE A 552 1.67 18.49 25.84
N GLN A 553 2.49 19.51 26.07
CA GLN A 553 3.02 20.33 24.97
C GLN A 553 3.86 19.50 23.98
N THR A 554 4.62 18.53 24.49
CA THR A 554 5.42 17.61 23.68
C THR A 554 4.53 16.61 22.93
N LEU A 555 3.48 16.07 23.55
CA LEU A 555 2.45 15.25 22.90
C LEU A 555 1.84 15.99 21.71
N CYS A 556 1.35 17.22 21.94
CA CYS A 556 0.77 18.06 20.89
C CYS A 556 1.76 18.32 19.76
N ALA A 557 3.03 18.61 20.10
CA ALA A 557 4.08 18.82 19.11
C ALA A 557 4.33 17.56 18.26
N ASN A 558 4.36 16.37 18.88
CA ASN A 558 4.56 15.11 18.18
C ASN A 558 3.39 14.76 17.26
N MET A 559 2.15 15.03 17.67
CA MET A 559 1.00 14.84 16.78
C MET A 559 1.04 15.81 15.60
N ALA A 560 1.37 17.09 15.85
CA ALA A 560 1.47 18.11 14.82
C ALA A 560 2.60 17.84 13.81
N LEU A 561 3.78 17.42 14.27
CA LEU A 561 4.92 17.08 13.42
C LEU A 561 4.63 15.93 12.44
N ASN A 562 3.70 15.04 12.80
CA ASN A 562 3.31 13.91 11.97
C ASN A 562 1.92 14.10 11.32
N GLY A 563 1.40 15.34 11.29
CA GLY A 563 0.13 15.65 10.60
C GLY A 563 -1.09 14.94 11.17
N ARG A 564 -1.08 14.50 12.44
CA ARG A 564 -2.17 13.72 13.04
C ARG A 564 -3.32 14.63 13.47
N THR A 565 -4.36 14.66 12.64
CA THR A 565 -5.59 15.44 12.88
C THR A 565 -6.69 14.66 13.60
N ASN A 566 -6.57 13.33 13.64
CA ASN A 566 -7.51 12.40 14.27
C ASN A 566 -7.19 12.11 15.76
N VAL A 567 -6.35 12.93 16.39
CA VAL A 567 -5.98 12.81 17.80
C VAL A 567 -6.46 14.03 18.59
N HIS A 568 -7.30 13.80 19.59
CA HIS A 568 -7.70 14.82 20.56
C HIS A 568 -6.77 14.77 21.77
N CYS A 569 -5.70 15.57 21.72
CA CYS A 569 -4.81 15.75 22.87
C CYS A 569 -5.52 16.55 23.97
N ARG A 570 -5.46 16.06 25.20
CA ARG A 570 -6.23 16.57 26.35
C ARG A 570 -5.34 16.80 27.58
N PRO A 571 -5.28 18.03 28.13
CA PRO A 571 -4.48 18.35 29.31
C PRO A 571 -5.17 17.97 30.63
N GLU A 572 -6.29 17.25 30.57
CA GLU A 572 -6.99 16.75 31.76
C GLU A 572 -6.37 15.45 32.28
N ALA A 573 -6.40 15.26 33.60
CA ALA A 573 -6.21 13.94 34.20
C ALA A 573 -7.52 13.13 34.08
N LEU A 574 -7.41 11.80 34.02
CA LEU A 574 -8.57 10.91 34.11
C LEU A 574 -8.68 10.32 35.51
N GLY A 575 -9.90 10.30 36.06
CA GLY A 575 -10.16 9.78 37.40
C GLY A 575 -11.60 9.31 37.59
N GLU A 576 -11.94 8.96 38.84
CA GLU A 576 -13.25 8.36 39.18
C GLU A 576 -14.40 9.37 39.09
N THR A 577 -14.16 10.61 39.49
CA THR A 577 -15.16 11.71 39.47
C THR A 577 -14.56 13.00 38.91
N PRO A 578 -15.35 13.87 38.26
CA PRO A 578 -14.88 15.18 37.83
C PRO A 578 -14.38 16.03 39.00
N GLY A 579 -13.32 16.81 38.78
CA GLY A 579 -12.71 17.62 39.83
C GLY A 579 -11.43 18.29 39.39
N ALA A 580 -10.48 18.44 40.31
CA ALA A 580 -9.13 18.94 40.04
C ALA A 580 -8.11 18.19 40.89
N VAL A 581 -6.88 18.09 40.40
CA VAL A 581 -5.73 17.52 41.11
C VAL A 581 -4.51 18.41 40.93
N PHE A 582 -3.58 18.39 41.87
CA PHE A 582 -2.29 19.06 41.69
C PHE A 582 -1.28 18.11 41.06
N VAL A 583 -0.69 18.55 39.96
CA VAL A 583 0.45 17.90 39.31
C VAL A 583 1.73 18.61 39.77
N PRO A 584 2.69 17.91 40.37
CA PRO A 584 3.92 18.53 40.86
C PRO A 584 4.72 19.16 39.71
N THR A 585 5.34 20.31 39.97
CA THR A 585 6.27 20.93 39.02
C THR A 585 7.59 20.16 39.04
N LEU A 586 7.98 19.58 37.90
CA LEU A 586 9.21 18.82 37.75
C LEU A 586 10.35 19.67 37.15
N ASP A 587 11.58 19.43 37.59
CA ASP A 587 12.78 20.00 36.97
C ASP A 587 13.20 19.21 35.73
N HIS A 588 12.69 19.65 34.58
CA HIS A 588 12.94 19.03 33.27
C HIS A 588 14.41 19.08 32.80
N SER A 589 15.33 19.69 33.56
CA SER A 589 16.78 19.68 33.27
C SER A 589 17.56 18.55 33.95
N THR A 590 16.90 17.76 34.80
CA THR A 590 17.51 16.66 35.56
C THR A 590 16.97 15.31 35.12
N GLU A 591 17.80 14.27 35.25
CA GLU A 591 17.42 12.90 34.89
C GLU A 591 16.35 12.37 35.86
N GLN A 592 15.17 12.04 35.34
CA GLN A 592 14.04 11.51 36.12
C GLN A 592 13.02 10.78 35.23
N ASN A 593 12.05 10.10 35.84
CA ASN A 593 10.89 9.53 35.15
C ASN A 593 9.80 10.60 34.99
N PHE A 594 9.64 11.16 33.79
CA PHE A 594 8.59 12.15 33.54
C PHE A 594 7.22 11.51 33.27
N GLY A 595 7.14 10.19 33.02
CA GLY A 595 5.86 9.47 33.00
C GLY A 595 5.37 9.06 34.39
N GLY A 596 6.32 8.94 35.33
CA GLY A 596 6.20 8.27 36.63
C GLY A 596 5.52 9.00 37.77
N LEU A 597 4.55 9.87 37.50
CA LEU A 597 3.90 10.63 38.56
C LEU A 597 2.86 9.78 39.30
N GLY A 598 3.33 8.94 40.23
CA GLY A 598 2.47 8.29 41.20
C GLY A 598 1.70 9.32 42.05
N LEU A 599 0.48 9.01 42.46
CA LEU A 599 -0.28 9.87 43.37
C LEU A 599 0.41 9.98 44.74
N GLY A 600 1.21 11.03 44.90
CA GLY A 600 1.23 11.74 46.17
C GLY A 600 -0.07 12.56 46.29
N SER A 601 -0.53 12.79 47.51
CA SER A 601 -1.41 13.93 47.78
C SER A 601 -0.57 15.20 47.63
N TYR A 602 -0.21 15.54 46.40
CA TYR A 602 0.54 16.75 46.10
C TYR A 602 -0.34 17.92 46.54
N GLN A 603 0.14 18.67 47.53
CA GLN A 603 -0.56 19.86 48.05
C GLN A 603 -0.11 21.14 47.33
N SER A 604 0.79 21.01 46.36
CA SER A 604 1.41 22.10 45.62
C SER A 604 1.79 21.64 44.22
N GLY A 605 1.62 22.49 43.22
CA GLY A 605 1.91 22.18 41.82
C GLY A 605 1.00 22.98 40.88
N GLU A 606 0.89 22.52 39.64
CA GLU A 606 -0.10 23.03 38.70
C GLU A 606 -1.44 22.32 38.97
N GLU A 607 -2.52 23.09 39.20
CA GLU A 607 -3.87 22.54 39.31
C GLU A 607 -4.38 22.18 37.92
N VAL A 608 -4.76 20.91 37.73
CA VAL A 608 -5.26 20.39 36.46
C VAL A 608 -6.66 19.80 36.65
N PRO A 609 -7.56 19.97 35.66
CA PRO A 609 -8.88 19.37 35.74
C PRO A 609 -8.81 17.85 35.67
N VAL A 610 -9.69 17.20 36.42
CA VAL A 610 -9.95 15.76 36.35
C VAL A 610 -11.25 15.57 35.57
N ALA A 611 -11.18 14.82 34.48
CA ALA A 611 -12.32 14.35 33.73
C ALA A 611 -12.56 12.86 33.99
N THR A 612 -13.72 12.37 33.58
CA THR A 612 -14.02 10.92 33.55
C THR A 612 -14.16 10.48 32.09
N VAL A 613 -13.85 9.22 31.78
CA VAL A 613 -14.06 8.70 30.42
C VAL A 613 -15.54 8.79 30.03
N ASP A 614 -16.44 8.53 30.98
CA ASP A 614 -17.89 8.65 30.78
C ASP A 614 -18.34 10.07 30.41
N SER A 615 -17.62 11.10 30.85
CA SER A 615 -17.93 12.50 30.53
C SER A 615 -17.70 12.85 29.06
N LEU A 616 -16.95 12.04 28.32
CA LEU A 616 -16.72 12.23 26.88
C LEU A 616 -17.98 11.97 26.04
N GLY A 617 -18.96 11.22 26.57
CA GLY A 617 -20.20 10.91 25.85
C GLY A 617 -19.98 10.12 24.57
N LEU A 618 -19.00 9.20 24.56
CA LEU A 618 -18.61 8.45 23.39
C LEU A 618 -19.76 7.55 22.89
N THR A 619 -20.13 7.69 21.63
CA THR A 619 -21.12 6.83 20.98
C THR A 619 -20.55 5.46 20.60
N ARG A 620 -19.22 5.32 20.62
CA ARG A 620 -18.45 4.10 20.42
C ARG A 620 -17.11 4.24 21.14
N CYS A 621 -16.65 3.16 21.76
CA CYS A 621 -15.27 3.03 22.23
C CYS A 621 -14.80 1.58 21.99
N ASN A 622 -13.61 1.41 21.42
CA ASN A 622 -13.08 0.10 21.04
C ASN A 622 -11.96 -0.36 21.97
N LEU A 623 -11.13 0.58 22.44
CA LEU A 623 -9.98 0.33 23.32
C LEU A 623 -9.84 1.46 24.35
N LEU A 624 -9.59 1.10 25.60
CA LEU A 624 -9.12 2.00 26.65
C LEU A 624 -7.75 1.51 27.12
N LYS A 625 -6.71 2.28 26.82
CA LYS A 625 -5.37 2.13 27.41
C LYS A 625 -5.30 2.98 28.68
N ALA A 626 -4.90 2.38 29.80
CA ALA A 626 -4.69 3.08 31.06
C ALA A 626 -3.30 2.77 31.63
N ASP A 627 -2.45 3.78 31.67
CA ASP A 627 -1.04 3.75 32.05
C ASP A 627 -0.78 5.04 32.82
N VAL A 628 -1.18 5.04 34.09
CA VAL A 628 -1.32 6.27 34.91
C VAL A 628 -0.71 6.08 36.29
N GLU A 629 0.30 5.21 36.39
CA GLU A 629 1.19 5.06 37.54
C GLU A 629 0.45 4.77 38.86
N GLY A 630 -0.49 3.82 38.82
CA GLY A 630 -1.25 3.33 39.98
C GLY A 630 -2.68 3.88 40.09
N MET A 631 -3.11 4.68 39.12
CA MET A 631 -4.44 5.29 39.07
C MET A 631 -5.44 4.57 38.17
N GLU A 632 -5.07 3.40 37.67
CA GLU A 632 -5.83 2.66 36.68
C GLU A 632 -7.23 2.33 37.20
N LEU A 633 -7.34 1.94 38.47
CA LEU A 633 -8.63 1.64 39.10
C LEU A 633 -9.57 2.86 39.09
N SER A 634 -9.07 4.05 39.37
CA SER A 634 -9.88 5.28 39.34
C SER A 634 -10.30 5.64 37.93
N VAL A 635 -9.41 5.48 36.94
CA VAL A 635 -9.76 5.68 35.51
C VAL A 635 -10.87 4.73 35.09
N LEU A 636 -10.76 3.44 35.43
CA LEU A 636 -11.75 2.43 35.06
C LEU A 636 -13.11 2.69 35.73
N LYS A 637 -13.13 3.12 36.99
CA LYS A 637 -14.38 3.52 37.65
C LYS A 637 -15.02 4.76 37.02
N GLY A 638 -14.22 5.73 36.57
CA GLY A 638 -14.67 6.87 35.78
C GLY A 638 -15.10 6.52 34.36
N ALA A 639 -14.90 5.27 33.94
CA ALA A 639 -15.30 4.72 32.65
C ALA A 639 -16.43 3.68 32.76
N ALA A 640 -17.04 3.50 33.95
CA ALA A 640 -17.93 2.39 34.23
C ALA A 640 -19.10 2.28 33.22
N LYS A 641 -19.72 3.41 32.87
CA LYS A 641 -20.81 3.43 31.88
C LYS A 641 -20.30 3.08 30.49
N THR A 642 -19.18 3.66 30.07
CA THR A 642 -18.55 3.40 28.77
C THR A 642 -18.17 1.92 28.63
N ILE A 643 -17.62 1.32 29.69
CA ILE A 643 -17.26 -0.10 29.75
C ILE A 643 -18.50 -0.99 29.63
N GLU A 644 -19.57 -0.68 30.36
CA GLU A 644 -20.82 -1.44 30.32
C GLU A 644 -21.48 -1.37 28.93
N GLU A 645 -21.57 -0.17 28.34
CA GLU A 645 -22.24 0.08 27.06
C GLU A 645 -21.50 -0.55 25.87
N HIS A 646 -20.17 -0.37 25.82
CA HIS A 646 -19.39 -0.72 24.62
C HIS A 646 -18.67 -2.06 24.73
N ARG A 647 -18.47 -2.60 25.95
CA ARG A 647 -17.72 -3.85 26.20
C ARG A 647 -16.36 -3.86 25.48
N LEU A 648 -15.70 -2.71 25.54
CA LEU A 648 -14.44 -2.44 24.87
C LEU A 648 -13.28 -3.30 25.40
N ILE A 649 -12.19 -3.35 24.66
CA ILE A 649 -10.96 -3.97 25.16
C ILE A 649 -10.30 -3.03 26.15
N LEU A 650 -9.81 -3.56 27.29
CA LEU A 650 -9.02 -2.78 28.24
C LEU A 650 -7.57 -3.23 28.17
N TYR A 651 -6.66 -2.27 28.12
CA TYR A 651 -5.23 -2.52 28.20
C TYR A 651 -4.64 -1.67 29.32
N VAL A 652 -4.30 -2.32 30.44
CA VAL A 652 -4.16 -1.64 31.72
C VAL A 652 -2.81 -1.96 32.34
N GLU A 653 -2.04 -0.94 32.72
CA GLU A 653 -0.80 -1.10 33.46
C GLU A 653 -1.07 -1.67 34.85
N ASN A 654 -0.20 -2.56 35.31
CA ASN A 654 -0.25 -3.18 36.62
C ASN A 654 1.14 -3.54 37.13
N ASP A 655 1.96 -2.51 37.30
CA ASP A 655 3.31 -2.59 37.86
C ASP A 655 3.32 -2.39 39.40
N ARG A 656 2.28 -1.73 39.96
CA ARG A 656 2.13 -1.44 41.40
C ARG A 656 1.48 -2.58 42.18
N ARG A 657 2.30 -3.32 42.91
CA ARG A 657 1.86 -4.47 43.72
C ARG A 657 0.77 -4.16 44.75
N GLU A 658 0.79 -2.97 45.35
CA GLU A 658 -0.17 -2.54 46.37
C GLU A 658 -1.59 -2.31 45.83
N HIS A 659 -1.73 -2.00 44.53
CA HIS A 659 -3.02 -1.75 43.88
C HIS A 659 -3.49 -2.91 42.99
N SER A 660 -2.56 -3.79 42.57
CA SER A 660 -2.83 -4.91 41.66
C SER A 660 -4.05 -5.75 42.03
N ALA A 661 -4.19 -6.17 43.30
CA ALA A 661 -5.26 -7.09 43.69
C ALA A 661 -6.65 -6.44 43.53
N ALA A 662 -6.81 -5.20 44.00
CA ALA A 662 -8.07 -4.46 43.89
C ALA A 662 -8.41 -4.15 42.43
N LEU A 663 -7.40 -3.84 41.61
CA LEU A 663 -7.57 -3.62 40.17
C LEU A 663 -8.05 -4.88 39.45
N ILE A 664 -7.38 -6.02 39.67
CA ILE A 664 -7.77 -7.32 39.08
C ILE A 664 -9.18 -7.70 39.52
N GLU A 665 -9.49 -7.59 40.81
CA GLU A 665 -10.82 -7.92 41.36
C GLU A 665 -11.92 -7.07 40.69
N TYR A 666 -11.68 -5.77 40.55
CA TYR A 666 -12.62 -4.87 39.90
C TYR A 666 -12.86 -5.24 38.43
N ILE A 667 -11.81 -5.44 37.64
CA ILE A 667 -11.95 -5.79 36.21
C ILE A 667 -12.66 -7.14 36.04
N MET A 668 -12.32 -8.15 36.86
CA MET A 668 -13.02 -9.44 36.85
C MET A 668 -14.51 -9.30 37.20
N SER A 669 -14.85 -8.41 38.14
CA SER A 669 -16.25 -8.16 38.51
C SER A 669 -17.08 -7.57 37.36
N LEU A 670 -16.43 -6.96 36.37
CA LEU A 670 -17.05 -6.44 35.14
C LEU A 670 -17.21 -7.52 34.05
N GLY A 671 -16.86 -8.79 34.33
CA GLY A 671 -17.02 -9.90 33.39
C GLY A 671 -15.91 -9.99 32.33
N TYR A 672 -14.68 -9.61 32.69
CA TYR A 672 -13.51 -9.68 31.81
C TYR A 672 -12.62 -10.89 32.14
N ASP A 673 -12.08 -11.49 31.09
CA ASP A 673 -10.94 -12.40 31.16
C ASP A 673 -9.65 -11.59 31.01
N LEU A 674 -8.67 -11.79 31.90
CA LEU A 674 -7.44 -11.00 31.95
C LEU A 674 -6.22 -11.87 31.62
N TYR A 675 -5.24 -11.26 30.96
CA TYR A 675 -4.01 -11.89 30.52
C TYR A 675 -2.82 -10.97 30.72
N TRP A 676 -1.72 -11.48 31.28
CA TRP A 676 -0.47 -10.74 31.42
C TRP A 676 0.17 -10.51 30.05
N HIS A 677 0.50 -9.26 29.76
CA HIS A 677 1.32 -8.85 28.62
C HIS A 677 2.55 -8.12 29.15
N LEU A 678 3.73 -8.74 29.01
CA LEU A 678 4.98 -8.31 29.65
C LEU A 678 6.09 -8.04 28.62
N PRO A 679 5.88 -7.16 27.62
CA PRO A 679 6.88 -6.91 26.61
C PRO A 679 8.12 -6.23 27.21
N PRO A 680 9.34 -6.65 26.85
CA PRO A 680 10.56 -5.97 27.24
C PRO A 680 10.64 -4.59 26.57
N LEU A 681 11.17 -3.60 27.28
CA LEU A 681 11.43 -2.27 26.69
C LEU A 681 12.52 -2.32 25.61
N PHE A 682 13.43 -3.30 25.68
CA PHE A 682 14.45 -3.53 24.67
C PHE A 682 13.98 -4.55 23.63
N ASN A 683 14.04 -4.13 22.37
CA ASN A 683 13.80 -4.98 21.21
C ASN A 683 15.13 -5.21 20.46
N PRO A 684 15.59 -6.47 20.27
CA PRO A 684 16.79 -6.75 19.47
C PRO A 684 16.70 -6.26 18.02
N ALA A 685 15.49 -6.17 17.47
CA ALA A 685 15.21 -5.66 16.12
C ALA A 685 14.75 -4.19 16.14
N ASN A 686 15.27 -3.40 17.08
CA ASN A 686 14.90 -1.99 17.21
C ASN A 686 15.27 -1.15 15.98
N TYR A 687 14.57 -0.03 15.81
CA TYR A 687 14.66 0.80 14.61
C TYR A 687 16.08 1.31 14.31
N PHE A 688 16.88 1.59 15.34
CA PHE A 688 18.27 2.04 15.20
C PHE A 688 19.29 0.91 15.04
N ASP A 689 18.85 -0.34 15.03
CA ASP A 689 19.72 -1.53 15.00
C ASP A 689 20.77 -1.50 16.13
N ASN A 690 20.42 -0.91 17.29
CA ASN A 690 21.31 -0.80 18.45
C ASN A 690 21.30 -2.13 19.23
N PRO A 691 22.43 -2.85 19.32
CA PRO A 691 22.46 -4.17 19.98
C PRO A 691 22.50 -4.10 21.51
N THR A 692 22.67 -2.90 22.10
CA THR A 692 22.92 -2.75 23.53
C THR A 692 21.63 -2.62 24.32
N ASN A 693 21.35 -3.54 25.24
CA ASN A 693 20.21 -3.46 26.14
C ASN A 693 20.53 -2.62 27.40
N GLU A 694 20.16 -1.34 27.40
CA GLU A 694 20.29 -0.44 28.56
C GLU A 694 19.21 -0.66 29.64
N PHE A 695 18.08 -1.29 29.31
CA PHE A 695 16.96 -1.51 30.24
C PHE A 695 17.04 -2.86 30.98
N GLY A 696 17.99 -3.72 30.64
CA GLY A 696 18.18 -5.02 31.28
C GLY A 696 16.94 -5.90 31.15
N ARG A 697 16.31 -6.23 32.28
CA ARG A 697 15.12 -7.09 32.36
C ARG A 697 13.81 -6.33 32.61
N ILE A 698 13.83 -5.01 32.44
CA ILE A 698 12.62 -4.20 32.61
C ILE A 698 11.61 -4.54 31.51
N VAL A 699 10.36 -4.73 31.93
CA VAL A 699 9.20 -5.01 31.07
C VAL A 699 8.11 -4.01 31.39
N SER A 700 7.26 -3.68 30.43
CA SER A 700 5.99 -3.01 30.69
C SER A 700 5.02 -4.04 31.30
N ALA A 701 4.63 -3.86 32.56
CA ALA A 701 3.80 -4.84 33.26
C ALA A 701 2.31 -4.57 33.01
N ASN A 702 1.76 -5.06 31.90
CA ASN A 702 0.39 -4.75 31.50
C ASN A 702 -0.56 -5.96 31.55
N MET A 703 -1.86 -5.66 31.55
CA MET A 703 -2.94 -6.64 31.44
C MET A 703 -3.77 -6.35 30.19
N LEU A 704 -3.88 -7.34 29.31
CA LEU A 704 -4.91 -7.39 28.28
C LEU A 704 -6.19 -7.95 28.91
N CYS A 705 -7.28 -7.18 28.86
CA CYS A 705 -8.56 -7.57 29.41
C CYS A 705 -9.60 -7.62 28.29
N VAL A 706 -10.20 -8.79 28.09
CA VAL A 706 -11.21 -9.02 27.06
C VAL A 706 -12.51 -9.45 27.73
N HIS A 707 -13.61 -8.75 27.42
CA HIS A 707 -14.91 -9.07 27.99
C HIS A 707 -15.33 -10.49 27.57
N SER A 708 -15.83 -11.32 28.50
CA SER A 708 -16.09 -12.74 28.25
C SER A 708 -17.17 -13.02 27.19
N SER A 709 -17.94 -11.99 26.78
CA SER A 709 -18.86 -12.12 25.64
C SER A 709 -18.20 -12.02 24.27
N VAL A 710 -16.95 -11.55 24.19
CA VAL A 710 -16.22 -11.37 22.92
C VAL A 710 -15.60 -12.70 22.53
N LYS A 711 -16.04 -13.25 21.38
CA LYS A 711 -15.40 -14.45 20.82
C LYS A 711 -13.99 -14.09 20.37
N SER A 712 -13.00 -14.56 21.12
CA SER A 712 -11.58 -14.33 20.87
C SER A 712 -10.79 -15.63 21.09
N SER A 713 -9.65 -15.75 20.44
CA SER A 713 -8.66 -16.78 20.69
C SER A 713 -7.38 -16.09 21.11
N ILE A 714 -6.98 -16.28 22.38
CA ILE A 714 -5.79 -15.65 22.95
C ILE A 714 -4.76 -16.76 23.15
N ALA A 715 -3.63 -16.61 22.46
CA ALA A 715 -2.50 -17.53 22.53
C ALA A 715 -1.24 -16.77 22.96
N GLY A 716 -0.31 -17.45 23.64
CA GLY A 716 0.98 -16.87 24.02
C GLY A 716 0.97 -15.96 25.25
N LEU A 717 -0.19 -15.55 25.76
CA LEU A 717 -0.31 -14.77 26.99
C LEU A 717 -0.76 -15.64 28.18
N ARG A 718 -0.20 -15.36 29.36
CA ARG A 718 -0.56 -16.07 30.59
C ARG A 718 -1.83 -15.48 31.20
N ARG A 719 -2.86 -16.31 31.37
CA ARG A 719 -4.12 -15.93 32.02
C ARG A 719 -3.92 -15.54 33.50
N ILE A 720 -4.68 -14.56 33.96
CA ILE A 720 -4.78 -14.16 35.36
C ILE A 720 -5.98 -14.88 35.98
N GLU A 721 -5.73 -15.75 36.95
CA GLU A 721 -6.76 -16.65 37.50
C GLU A 721 -7.52 -16.05 38.69
N ASN A 722 -6.89 -15.15 39.43
CA ASN A 722 -7.49 -14.52 40.61
C ASN A 722 -6.74 -13.24 41.03
N PRO A 723 -7.31 -12.40 41.93
CA PRO A 723 -6.68 -11.17 42.41
C PRO A 723 -5.32 -11.31 43.10
N ALA A 724 -4.94 -12.50 43.56
CA ALA A 724 -3.63 -12.75 44.16
C ALA A 724 -2.54 -13.09 43.12
N SER A 725 -2.90 -13.16 41.84
CA SER A 725 -1.96 -13.42 40.74
C SER A 725 -0.92 -12.32 40.66
N ASN A 726 0.33 -12.69 40.41
CA ASN A 726 1.46 -11.78 40.33
C ASN A 726 2.20 -11.99 39.01
N TRP A 727 2.45 -10.91 38.27
CA TRP A 727 3.18 -10.99 37.00
C TRP A 727 4.62 -11.47 37.17
N GLN A 728 5.25 -11.23 38.33
CA GLN A 728 6.60 -11.70 38.67
C GLN A 728 6.66 -13.18 39.06
N ALA A 729 5.51 -13.81 39.33
CA ALA A 729 5.49 -15.25 39.55
C ALA A 729 5.93 -15.96 38.26
N PRO A 730 6.64 -17.10 38.35
CA PRO A 730 7.13 -17.83 37.19
C PRO A 730 6.00 -18.36 36.29
#